data_AF-A0A847I5I2-F1
#
_entry.id   AF-A0A847I5I2-F1
#
_cell.length_a   1.000
_cell.length_b   1.000
_cell.length_c   1.000
_cell.angle_alpha   90.00
_cell.angle_beta   90.00
_cell.angle_gamma   90.00
#
_symmetry.space_group_name_H-M   'P 1'
#
loop_
_entity.id
_entity.type
_entity.pdbx_description
1 polymer ?
#
loop_
_entity_poly.entity_id
_entity_poly.type
_entity_poly.pdbx_seq_one_letter_code
_entity_poly.pdbx_strand_id
1 'polypeptide(L)'
;MPQKLRELARAANLDDFESRCLELLDSGNLPLAEVAECLSVIEQAGRAERVAPLAQMIFENIDVAAQPREALKVASAALLAAPKSEQLRQITLDLYRRVYGQTPGFDAILESAGLTTGAAPRAALRVLDFCLALEVGDTLISRMDDRVVEVAHVDRQRGLFTLRRADRVTTIPARELVREYERIAPKDFRVLRQLHPERIGELIETDPVALVIGLINAYGQHIDADQLRYELVPRYIEPKDWSKWWTRARTELKRSPNIIMEGRSPIVLSYSPEGISLEQEVWEQFAAVSDPEKWLNIAEGYLREQKSRKAAPDKDLLHRFREHLRKYVADIRTRRPSEAFACALVAAEIARAEGEPANGLAGEMLAASPQPARWIAELKHDVLWERAFAALPQARPADWPEVVVALLPLSPAARFDRLAEALRTAGRLAELQRLIDDALVDPVNYPEPIYWLWKGPKNPEGLTLPEDTALFATILDTVVALDTTLTPAPQVGRNFRNRVKSAFALRDYAKVAACLRQISTAAAVPLKRQIERLEGLGDNARIAMTEALRAAHPELWITHEVALAPWEDPNTLWATPAGIEKKTAERDELVNVKMRENAKRIGEAGALGDLSENSEYKFALEERDFLRARLAQINHDLSMARPLSPSEVATHHVSIGTRVTLRESDGSGTASRVLTIIGPFEANIDAGIFSYKAPVPQKLMGLRVGERTKLPLEGGEREYEVVSIENALADGPG
;
A
#
# COMPACT_ATOMS: atom_id res chain seq x y z
N MET A 1 0.93 51.42 -10.34
CA MET A 1 1.48 52.49 -11.23
C MET A 1 2.75 52.03 -11.96
N PRO A 2 3.83 51.57 -11.30
CA PRO A 2 5.05 51.06 -11.96
C PRO A 2 4.95 49.66 -12.59
N GLN A 3 4.11 48.76 -12.06
CA GLN A 3 3.88 47.40 -12.62
C GLN A 3 3.49 47.37 -14.11
N LYS A 4 2.83 48.42 -14.60
CA LYS A 4 2.28 48.47 -15.96
C LYS A 4 3.37 48.55 -17.04
N LEU A 5 4.51 49.21 -16.80
CA LEU A 5 5.61 49.30 -17.78
C LEU A 5 6.29 47.94 -18.01
N ARG A 6 6.58 47.21 -16.92
CA ARG A 6 7.19 45.88 -16.99
C ARG A 6 6.27 44.86 -17.67
N GLU A 7 4.97 44.93 -17.40
CA GLU A 7 3.95 44.10 -18.07
C GLU A 7 3.90 44.37 -19.57
N LEU A 8 3.87 45.64 -19.99
CA LEU A 8 3.84 46.04 -21.40
C LEU A 8 5.12 45.62 -22.14
N ALA A 9 6.29 45.78 -21.51
CA ALA A 9 7.56 45.34 -22.08
C ALA A 9 7.61 43.80 -22.25
N ARG A 10 7.11 43.03 -21.27
CA ARG A 10 7.03 41.55 -21.35
C ARG A 10 6.00 41.06 -22.37
N ALA A 11 4.89 41.77 -22.53
CA ALA A 11 3.85 41.48 -23.52
C ALA A 11 4.25 41.84 -24.96
N ALA A 12 5.44 42.42 -25.16
CA ALA A 12 5.95 42.90 -26.44
C ALA A 12 5.04 43.94 -27.13
N ASN A 13 4.26 44.68 -26.34
CA ASN A 13 3.37 45.74 -26.81
C ASN A 13 4.10 47.10 -26.74
N LEU A 14 4.90 47.36 -27.77
CA LEU A 14 5.82 48.50 -27.80
C LEU A 14 5.11 49.85 -27.98
N ASP A 15 3.99 49.90 -28.71
CA ASP A 15 3.24 51.14 -28.94
C ASP A 15 2.66 51.69 -27.63
N ASP A 16 2.06 50.81 -26.81
CA ASP A 16 1.52 51.18 -25.49
C ASP A 16 2.64 51.47 -24.48
N PHE A 17 3.78 50.79 -24.59
CA PHE A 17 4.96 51.06 -23.78
C PHE A 17 5.54 52.45 -24.07
N GLU A 18 5.74 52.81 -25.34
CA GLU A 18 6.21 54.13 -25.79
C GLU A 18 5.25 55.23 -25.36
N SER A 19 3.94 55.04 -25.59
CA SER A 19 2.89 55.99 -25.17
C SER A 19 2.90 56.22 -23.67
N ARG A 20 3.10 55.15 -22.88
CA ARG A 20 3.17 55.27 -21.42
C ARG A 20 4.46 55.96 -20.95
N CYS A 21 5.58 55.71 -21.61
CA CYS A 21 6.82 56.43 -21.34
C CYS A 21 6.68 57.92 -21.62
N LEU A 22 6.01 58.30 -22.71
CA LEU A 22 5.67 59.69 -23.06
C LEU A 22 4.83 60.37 -21.97
N GLU A 23 3.73 59.76 -21.56
CA GLU A 23 2.87 60.30 -20.47
C GLU A 23 3.65 60.54 -19.17
N LEU A 24 4.58 59.63 -18.85
CA LEU A 24 5.40 59.71 -17.64
C LEU A 24 6.53 60.75 -17.76
N LEU A 25 7.04 60.97 -18.97
CA LEU A 25 7.97 62.06 -19.27
C LEU A 25 7.30 63.43 -19.14
N ASP A 26 6.13 63.61 -19.74
CA ASP A 26 5.37 64.87 -19.69
C ASP A 26 4.97 65.25 -18.25
N SER A 27 4.72 64.24 -17.41
CA SER A 27 4.42 64.44 -15.99
C SER A 27 5.66 64.55 -15.09
N GLY A 28 6.87 64.47 -15.66
CA GLY A 28 8.15 64.57 -14.94
C GLY A 28 8.45 63.41 -13.97
N ASN A 29 7.72 62.30 -14.08
CA ASN A 29 7.76 61.18 -13.14
C ASN A 29 8.23 59.86 -13.77
N LEU A 30 9.06 59.92 -14.82
CA LEU A 30 9.58 58.73 -15.49
C LEU A 30 10.54 57.95 -14.57
N PRO A 31 10.23 56.69 -14.19
CA PRO A 31 11.12 55.89 -13.35
C PRO A 31 12.27 55.31 -14.19
N LEU A 32 13.39 56.04 -14.28
CA LEU A 32 14.56 55.67 -15.11
C LEU A 32 15.10 54.25 -14.84
N ALA A 33 15.08 53.80 -13.58
CA ALA A 33 15.49 52.45 -13.21
C ALA A 33 14.62 51.36 -13.87
N GLU A 34 13.29 51.54 -13.86
CA GLU A 34 12.35 50.61 -14.49
C GLU A 34 12.45 50.66 -16.02
N VAL A 35 12.69 51.84 -16.57
CA VAL A 35 12.90 52.02 -18.02
C VAL A 35 14.14 51.25 -18.47
N ALA A 36 15.26 51.34 -17.75
CA ALA A 36 16.47 50.59 -18.07
C ALA A 36 16.25 49.06 -18.07
N GLU A 37 15.48 48.55 -17.10
CA GLU A 37 15.09 47.13 -17.07
C GLU A 37 14.21 46.74 -18.25
N CYS A 38 13.20 47.56 -18.57
CA CYS A 38 12.30 47.31 -19.70
C CYS A 38 13.06 47.31 -21.04
N LEU A 39 13.99 48.25 -21.23
CA LEU A 39 14.85 48.28 -22.42
C LEU A 39 15.72 47.02 -22.55
N SER A 40 16.19 46.47 -21.43
CA SER A 40 16.95 45.21 -21.40
C SER A 40 16.07 44.01 -21.79
N VAL A 41 14.80 43.99 -21.37
CA VAL A 41 13.81 42.96 -21.78
C VAL A 41 13.51 43.06 -23.28
N ILE A 42 13.38 44.28 -23.80
CA ILE A 42 13.11 44.54 -25.23
C ILE A 42 14.30 44.12 -26.10
N GLU A 43 15.54 44.34 -25.63
CA GLU A 43 16.77 43.89 -26.29
C GLU A 43 16.81 42.36 -26.40
N GLN A 44 16.53 41.65 -25.31
CA GLN A 44 16.48 40.18 -25.29
C GLN A 44 15.39 39.61 -26.21
N ALA A 45 14.31 40.36 -26.44
CA ALA A 45 13.24 40.00 -27.37
C ALA A 45 13.59 40.28 -28.85
N GLY A 46 14.78 40.82 -29.15
CA GLY A 46 15.27 41.07 -30.51
C GLY A 46 14.60 42.26 -31.22
N ARG A 47 13.88 43.13 -30.50
CA ARG A 47 13.11 44.26 -31.09
C ARG A 47 13.81 45.61 -30.90
N ALA A 48 15.06 45.68 -31.37
CA ALA A 48 15.97 46.79 -31.16
C ALA A 48 15.64 48.09 -31.94
N GLU A 49 14.86 48.00 -33.02
CA GLU A 49 14.71 49.08 -34.00
C GLU A 49 14.09 50.37 -33.44
N ARG A 50 13.25 50.26 -32.41
CA ARG A 50 12.55 51.39 -31.78
C ARG A 50 13.20 51.92 -30.50
N VAL A 51 14.23 51.23 -30.00
CA VAL A 51 14.89 51.61 -28.75
C VAL A 51 15.71 52.89 -28.90
N ALA A 52 16.36 53.09 -30.05
CA ALA A 52 17.19 54.29 -30.24
C ALA A 52 16.38 55.61 -30.29
N PRO A 53 15.27 55.73 -31.04
CA PRO A 53 14.42 56.92 -31.01
C PRO A 53 13.82 57.20 -29.62
N LEU A 54 13.35 56.15 -28.92
CA LEU A 54 12.80 56.27 -27.57
C LEU A 54 13.86 56.75 -26.58
N ALA A 55 15.05 56.16 -26.61
CA ALA A 55 16.16 56.56 -25.75
C ALA A 55 16.59 58.00 -26.02
N GLN A 56 16.66 58.41 -27.30
CA GLN A 56 16.96 59.78 -27.68
C GLN A 56 15.96 60.77 -27.06
N MET A 57 14.66 60.51 -27.25
CA MET A 57 13.61 61.34 -26.68
C MET A 57 13.69 61.41 -25.14
N ILE A 58 13.99 60.29 -24.48
CA ILE A 58 14.22 60.28 -23.02
C ILE A 58 15.38 61.21 -22.66
N PHE A 59 16.55 61.09 -23.31
CA PHE A 59 17.73 61.92 -23.01
C PHE A 59 17.56 63.41 -23.34
N GLU A 60 16.68 63.76 -24.29
CA GLU A 60 16.35 65.16 -24.61
C GLU A 60 15.44 65.81 -23.54
N ASN A 61 14.67 65.01 -22.79
CA ASN A 61 13.63 65.51 -21.88
C ASN A 61 13.91 65.25 -20.39
N ILE A 62 14.96 64.50 -20.05
CA ILE A 62 15.35 64.28 -18.64
C ILE A 62 16.47 65.23 -18.21
N ASP A 63 16.42 65.65 -16.95
CA ASP A 63 17.58 66.30 -16.33
C ASP A 63 18.62 65.25 -15.93
N VAL A 64 19.57 65.01 -16.84
CA VAL A 64 20.72 64.12 -16.62
C VAL A 64 21.57 64.56 -15.40
N ALA A 65 21.57 65.85 -15.04
CA ALA A 65 22.31 66.34 -13.88
C ALA A 65 21.69 65.89 -12.55
N ALA A 66 20.37 65.76 -12.50
CA ALA A 66 19.64 65.36 -11.30
C ALA A 66 19.86 63.87 -10.96
N GLN A 67 19.96 62.99 -11.96
CA GLN A 67 20.08 61.54 -11.75
C GLN A 67 21.09 60.85 -12.70
N PRO A 68 22.39 61.21 -12.64
CA PRO A 68 23.38 60.78 -13.62
C PRO A 68 23.64 59.26 -13.64
N ARG A 69 23.48 58.56 -12.50
CA ARG A 69 23.65 57.11 -12.41
C ARG A 69 22.49 56.33 -13.02
N GLU A 70 21.26 56.78 -12.83
CA GLU A 70 20.08 56.15 -13.42
C GLU A 70 20.01 56.44 -14.92
N ALA A 71 20.37 57.66 -15.33
CA ALA A 71 20.55 58.02 -16.74
C ALA A 71 21.61 57.13 -17.42
N LEU A 72 22.73 56.83 -16.75
CA LEU A 72 23.74 55.92 -17.26
C LEU A 72 23.20 54.49 -17.48
N LYS A 73 22.40 53.95 -16.57
CA LYS A 73 21.77 52.62 -16.76
C LYS A 73 20.87 52.58 -17.99
N VAL A 74 20.07 53.63 -18.19
CA VAL A 74 19.21 53.76 -19.38
C VAL A 74 20.07 53.85 -20.64
N ALA A 75 21.16 54.61 -20.62
CA ALA A 75 22.06 54.79 -21.77
C ALA A 75 22.78 53.50 -22.14
N SER A 76 23.28 52.76 -21.13
CA SER A 76 23.88 51.44 -21.32
C SER A 76 22.88 50.44 -21.88
N ALA A 77 21.66 50.37 -21.36
CA ALA A 77 20.61 49.48 -21.88
C ALA A 77 20.21 49.84 -23.32
N ALA A 78 20.03 51.13 -23.62
CA ALA A 78 19.72 51.61 -24.96
C ALA A 78 20.84 51.32 -25.95
N LEU A 79 22.12 51.49 -25.56
CA LEU A 79 23.27 51.19 -26.40
C LEU A 79 23.44 49.68 -26.64
N LEU A 80 23.08 48.82 -25.69
CA LEU A 80 23.05 47.37 -25.90
C LEU A 80 21.99 46.98 -26.93
N ALA A 81 20.81 47.61 -26.88
CA ALA A 81 19.75 47.39 -27.85
C ALA A 81 20.11 47.92 -29.24
N ALA A 82 20.73 49.11 -29.33
CA ALA A 82 21.12 49.73 -30.59
C ALA A 82 22.65 49.93 -30.69
N PRO A 83 23.43 48.83 -30.85
CA PRO A 83 24.89 48.86 -30.71
C PRO A 83 25.64 49.64 -31.81
N LYS A 84 24.96 49.90 -32.93
CA LYS A 84 25.48 50.68 -34.07
C LYS A 84 25.24 52.19 -33.92
N SER A 85 24.45 52.64 -32.93
CA SER A 85 24.18 54.07 -32.74
C SER A 85 25.41 54.78 -32.16
N GLU A 86 26.06 55.61 -32.98
CA GLU A 86 27.17 56.46 -32.53
C GLU A 86 26.71 57.51 -31.52
N GLN A 87 25.48 58.01 -31.67
CA GLN A 87 24.89 58.98 -30.74
C GLN A 87 24.71 58.38 -29.34
N LEU A 88 24.12 57.19 -29.23
CA LEU A 88 23.97 56.51 -27.92
C LEU A 88 25.33 56.15 -27.33
N ARG A 89 26.30 55.77 -28.17
CA ARG A 89 27.67 55.51 -27.72
C ARG A 89 28.29 56.75 -27.09
N GLN A 90 28.10 57.92 -27.70
CA GLN A 90 28.60 59.20 -27.20
C GLN A 90 27.89 59.61 -25.90
N ILE A 91 26.55 59.50 -25.85
CA ILE A 91 25.76 59.77 -24.63
C ILE A 91 26.23 58.89 -23.47
N THR A 92 26.38 57.59 -23.70
CA THR A 92 26.88 56.64 -22.69
C THR A 92 28.29 56.98 -22.23
N LEU A 93 29.19 57.34 -23.16
CA LEU A 93 30.56 57.78 -22.85
C LEU A 93 30.58 59.01 -21.94
N ASP A 94 29.79 60.03 -22.27
CA ASP A 94 29.72 61.27 -21.50
C ASP A 94 29.11 61.04 -20.11
N LEU A 95 28.14 60.13 -20.00
CA LEU A 95 27.59 59.69 -18.73
C LEU A 95 28.60 58.91 -17.88
N TYR A 96 29.41 58.01 -18.46
CA TYR A 96 30.49 57.35 -17.73
C TYR A 96 31.52 58.37 -17.23
N ARG A 97 31.93 59.34 -18.05
CA ARG A 97 32.83 60.44 -17.62
C ARG A 97 32.23 61.27 -16.50
N ARG A 98 30.91 61.54 -16.55
CA ARG A 98 30.22 62.30 -15.51
C ARG A 98 30.11 61.54 -14.19
N VAL A 99 29.81 60.24 -14.25
CA VAL A 99 29.60 59.40 -13.05
C VAL A 99 30.92 58.94 -12.44
N TYR A 100 31.91 58.61 -13.28
CA TYR A 100 33.15 57.94 -12.85
C TYR A 100 34.43 58.69 -13.22
N GLY A 101 34.38 59.85 -13.89
CA GLY A 101 35.58 60.57 -14.35
C GLY A 101 36.50 61.07 -13.23
N GLN A 102 35.98 61.18 -12.00
CA GLN A 102 36.81 61.49 -10.82
C GLN A 102 37.43 60.24 -10.17
N THR A 103 37.06 59.04 -10.63
CA THR A 103 37.64 57.79 -10.16
C THR A 103 39.09 57.70 -10.66
N PRO A 104 40.10 57.60 -9.77
CA PRO A 104 41.49 57.46 -10.19
C PRO A 104 41.66 56.31 -11.18
N GLY A 105 42.27 56.58 -12.34
CA GLY A 105 42.50 55.58 -13.38
C GLY A 105 41.30 55.21 -14.25
N PHE A 106 40.21 55.97 -14.17
CA PHE A 106 39.05 55.82 -15.05
C PHE A 106 39.44 55.79 -16.55
N ASP A 107 40.30 56.71 -17.00
CA ASP A 107 40.67 56.81 -18.41
C ASP A 107 41.38 55.56 -18.93
N ALA A 108 42.24 54.93 -18.11
CA ALA A 108 42.92 53.69 -18.48
C ALA A 108 41.96 52.49 -18.58
N ILE A 109 40.94 52.44 -17.72
CA ILE A 109 39.87 51.42 -17.79
C ILE A 109 38.99 51.67 -19.01
N LEU A 110 38.66 52.93 -19.30
CA LEU A 110 37.85 53.33 -20.46
C LEU A 110 38.55 52.99 -21.78
N GLU A 111 39.85 53.25 -21.88
CA GLU A 111 40.68 52.86 -23.03
C GLU A 111 40.72 51.33 -23.18
N SER A 112 40.96 50.60 -22.07
CA SER A 112 40.99 49.14 -22.06
C SER A 112 39.65 48.49 -22.45
N ALA A 113 38.53 49.13 -22.11
CA ALA A 113 37.19 48.69 -22.50
C ALA A 113 36.92 48.86 -24.00
N GLY A 114 37.60 49.81 -24.65
CA GLY A 114 37.47 50.07 -26.09
C GLY A 114 36.15 50.70 -26.52
N LEU A 115 35.40 51.33 -25.59
CA LEU A 115 34.15 52.01 -25.92
C LEU A 115 34.37 53.13 -26.96
N THR A 116 35.53 53.80 -26.88
CA THR A 116 35.99 54.88 -27.75
C THR A 116 36.66 54.40 -29.05
N THR A 117 37.18 53.16 -29.07
CA THR A 117 37.95 52.58 -30.20
C THR A 117 37.16 51.56 -31.02
N GLY A 118 35.82 51.58 -30.90
CA GLY A 118 34.93 50.78 -31.74
C GLY A 118 34.70 49.34 -31.26
N ALA A 119 35.08 48.99 -30.02
CA ALA A 119 34.68 47.70 -29.46
C ALA A 119 33.16 47.55 -29.40
N ALA A 120 32.68 46.31 -29.48
CA ALA A 120 31.26 46.00 -29.35
C ALA A 120 30.75 46.52 -27.98
N PRO A 121 29.64 47.28 -27.92
CA PRO A 121 29.21 47.92 -26.68
C PRO A 121 29.03 46.94 -25.52
N ARG A 122 28.48 45.74 -25.78
CA ARG A 122 28.34 44.71 -24.75
C ARG A 122 29.67 44.31 -24.10
N ALA A 123 30.75 44.20 -24.87
CA ALA A 123 32.06 43.87 -24.32
C ALA A 123 32.66 45.05 -23.55
N ALA A 124 32.53 46.26 -24.10
CA ALA A 124 33.08 47.48 -23.50
C ALA A 124 32.39 47.83 -22.17
N LEU A 125 31.05 47.84 -22.15
CA LEU A 125 30.26 48.11 -20.94
C LEU A 125 30.54 47.09 -19.85
N ARG A 126 30.67 45.81 -20.21
CA ARG A 126 31.03 44.75 -19.25
C ARG A 126 32.39 45.00 -18.60
N VAL A 127 33.39 45.48 -19.35
CA VAL A 127 34.70 45.83 -18.78
C VAL A 127 34.58 47.03 -17.84
N LEU A 128 33.90 48.09 -18.28
CA LEU A 128 33.69 49.29 -17.47
C LEU A 128 32.97 48.97 -16.16
N ASP A 129 31.81 48.33 -16.23
CA ASP A 129 30.96 48.04 -15.06
C ASP A 129 31.66 47.11 -14.08
N PHE A 130 32.36 46.08 -14.59
CA PHE A 130 33.07 45.13 -13.76
C PHE A 130 34.27 45.77 -13.07
N CYS A 131 35.15 46.44 -13.81
CA CYS A 131 36.41 46.95 -13.29
C CYS A 131 36.24 48.22 -12.43
N LEU A 132 35.27 49.07 -12.74
CA LEU A 132 35.00 50.27 -11.94
C LEU A 132 34.40 49.89 -10.57
N ALA A 133 33.55 48.86 -10.52
CA ALA A 133 32.89 48.41 -9.30
C ALA A 133 33.71 47.42 -8.45
N LEU A 134 34.90 47.02 -8.89
CA LEU A 134 35.72 46.02 -8.21
C LEU A 134 36.57 46.64 -7.10
N GLU A 135 36.48 46.11 -5.88
CA GLU A 135 37.24 46.60 -4.73
C GLU A 135 38.28 45.59 -4.22
N VAL A 136 39.22 46.04 -3.40
CA VAL A 136 40.17 45.15 -2.73
C VAL A 136 39.38 44.29 -1.72
N GLY A 137 39.63 42.98 -1.73
CA GLY A 137 38.88 41.99 -0.95
C GLY A 137 37.69 41.36 -1.69
N ASP A 138 37.33 41.86 -2.88
CA ASP A 138 36.31 41.21 -3.70
C ASP A 138 36.75 39.80 -4.12
N THR A 139 35.80 38.86 -4.11
CA THR A 139 36.02 37.48 -4.54
C THR A 139 35.60 37.27 -5.98
N LEU A 140 36.50 36.66 -6.75
CA LEU A 140 36.30 36.31 -8.15
C LEU A 140 36.44 34.81 -8.35
N ILE A 141 35.73 34.27 -9.34
CA ILE A 141 35.88 32.88 -9.76
C ILE A 141 36.28 32.83 -11.25
N SER A 142 37.22 31.95 -11.56
CA SER A 142 37.68 31.70 -12.93
C SER A 142 36.60 30.97 -13.72
N ARG A 143 36.29 31.49 -14.91
CA ARG A 143 35.34 30.89 -15.87
C ARG A 143 35.88 29.62 -16.52
N MET A 144 37.18 29.34 -16.40
CA MET A 144 37.85 28.22 -17.08
C MET A 144 38.01 27.01 -16.17
N ASP A 145 38.27 27.23 -14.88
CA ASP A 145 38.65 26.16 -13.95
C ASP A 145 38.02 26.30 -12.55
N ASP A 146 37.00 27.16 -12.39
CA ASP A 146 36.25 27.40 -11.15
C ASP A 146 37.11 27.74 -9.93
N ARG A 147 38.33 28.23 -10.15
CA ARG A 147 39.23 28.65 -9.07
C ARG A 147 38.84 30.01 -8.54
N VAL A 148 38.73 30.09 -7.22
CA VAL A 148 38.41 31.34 -6.51
C VAL A 148 39.69 32.09 -6.18
N VAL A 149 39.66 33.40 -6.43
CA VAL A 149 40.74 34.34 -6.13
C VAL A 149 40.19 35.57 -5.43
N GLU A 150 41.04 36.23 -4.66
CA GLU A 150 40.70 37.48 -3.98
C GLU A 150 41.44 38.64 -4.65
N VAL A 151 40.77 39.77 -4.82
CA VAL A 151 41.40 40.97 -5.35
C VAL A 151 42.32 41.57 -4.27
N ALA A 152 43.62 41.47 -4.45
CA ALA A 152 44.62 41.94 -3.48
C ALA A 152 45.02 43.40 -3.70
N HIS A 153 45.06 43.85 -4.95
CA HIS A 153 45.36 45.24 -5.28
C HIS A 153 44.66 45.65 -6.57
N VAL A 154 44.22 46.91 -6.63
CA VAL A 154 43.55 47.50 -7.78
C VAL A 154 44.33 48.74 -8.23
N ASP A 155 45.14 48.60 -9.28
CA ASP A 155 45.84 49.72 -9.93
C ASP A 155 45.05 50.19 -11.16
N ARG A 156 44.02 51.00 -10.90
CA ARG A 156 43.17 51.54 -11.96
C ARG A 156 43.96 52.44 -12.92
N GLN A 157 44.99 53.15 -12.44
CA GLN A 157 45.77 54.09 -13.26
C GLN A 157 46.52 53.36 -14.38
N ARG A 158 46.98 52.14 -14.11
CA ARG A 158 47.61 51.27 -15.12
C ARG A 158 46.64 50.27 -15.74
N GLY A 159 45.37 50.26 -15.31
CA GLY A 159 44.38 49.27 -15.72
C GLY A 159 44.73 47.83 -15.29
N LEU A 160 45.49 47.68 -14.20
CA LEU A 160 46.02 46.41 -13.71
C LEU A 160 45.35 45.99 -12.40
N PHE A 161 45.01 44.71 -12.32
CA PHE A 161 44.36 44.11 -11.16
C PHE A 161 45.19 42.94 -10.66
N THR A 162 45.57 42.99 -9.40
CA THR A 162 46.36 41.93 -8.76
C THR A 162 45.45 41.01 -8.00
N LEU A 163 45.42 39.75 -8.42
CA LEU A 163 44.63 38.68 -7.84
C LEU A 163 45.54 37.81 -6.97
N ARG A 164 45.10 37.54 -5.74
CA ARG A 164 45.78 36.66 -4.81
C ARG A 164 45.05 35.34 -4.71
N ARG A 165 45.84 34.28 -4.78
CA ARG A 165 45.49 32.91 -4.44
C ARG A 165 46.50 32.41 -3.40
N ALA A 166 46.10 31.44 -2.59
CA ALA A 166 46.87 30.85 -1.49
C ALA A 166 48.41 30.85 -1.66
N ASP A 167 48.92 30.48 -2.83
CA ASP A 167 50.36 30.37 -3.16
C ASP A 167 50.84 31.25 -4.32
N ARG A 168 49.95 32.01 -4.98
CA ARG A 168 50.27 32.74 -6.22
C ARG A 168 49.59 34.09 -6.29
N VAL A 169 50.36 35.09 -6.69
CA VAL A 169 49.87 36.43 -6.99
C VAL A 169 50.04 36.67 -8.49
N THR A 170 48.95 37.03 -9.17
CA THR A 170 48.96 37.31 -10.62
C THR A 170 48.41 38.70 -10.85
N THR A 171 49.08 39.50 -11.67
CA THR A 171 48.59 40.81 -12.10
C THR A 171 48.10 40.69 -13.54
N ILE A 172 46.85 41.09 -13.78
CA ILE A 172 46.16 40.91 -15.06
C ILE A 172 45.53 42.27 -15.48
N PRO A 173 45.56 42.62 -16.78
CA PRO A 173 44.86 43.80 -17.31
C PRO A 173 43.32 43.69 -17.24
N ALA A 174 42.64 44.84 -17.19
CA ALA A 174 41.17 44.95 -17.09
C ALA A 174 40.40 44.04 -18.06
N ARG A 175 40.78 44.02 -19.35
CA ARG A 175 40.06 43.27 -20.39
C ARG A 175 40.20 41.75 -20.24
N GLU A 176 41.39 41.29 -19.86
CA GLU A 176 41.67 39.88 -19.60
C GLU A 176 40.96 39.41 -18.32
N LEU A 177 40.97 40.25 -17.27
CA LEU A 177 40.24 39.99 -16.03
C LEU A 177 38.76 39.67 -16.27
N VAL A 178 38.06 40.51 -17.03
CA VAL A 178 36.62 40.32 -17.32
C VAL A 178 36.36 39.13 -18.24
N ARG A 179 37.36 38.74 -19.05
CA ARG A 179 37.26 37.56 -19.92
C ARG A 179 37.44 36.27 -19.14
N GLU A 180 38.36 36.24 -18.18
CA GLU A 180 38.75 35.03 -17.45
C GLU A 180 37.97 34.83 -16.16
N TYR A 181 37.48 35.90 -15.55
CA TYR A 181 36.86 35.86 -14.24
C TYR A 181 35.43 36.41 -14.23
N GLU A 182 34.67 36.01 -13.22
CA GLU A 182 33.40 36.60 -12.85
C GLU A 182 33.34 36.89 -11.35
N ARG A 183 32.50 37.85 -10.96
CA ARG A 183 32.29 38.17 -9.54
C ARG A 183 31.43 37.07 -8.92
N ILE A 184 31.82 36.65 -7.74
CA ILE A 184 31.11 35.65 -6.95
C ILE A 184 30.94 36.18 -5.53
N ALA A 185 29.80 35.94 -4.90
CA ALA A 185 29.54 36.45 -3.57
C ALA A 185 30.50 35.82 -2.55
N PRO A 186 31.01 36.56 -1.55
CA PRO A 186 31.94 36.01 -0.55
C PRO A 186 31.36 34.85 0.27
N LYS A 187 30.03 34.74 0.34
CA LYS A 187 29.28 33.69 1.03
C LYS A 187 28.90 32.50 0.14
N ASP A 188 29.20 32.55 -1.17
CA ASP A 188 28.93 31.45 -2.08
C ASP A 188 29.72 30.20 -1.65
N PHE A 189 29.08 29.03 -1.72
CA PHE A 189 29.70 27.78 -1.29
C PHE A 189 31.04 27.50 -1.99
N ARG A 190 31.19 27.85 -3.27
CA ARG A 190 32.44 27.66 -4.03
C ARG A 190 33.58 28.52 -3.47
N VAL A 191 33.26 29.71 -2.96
CA VAL A 191 34.20 30.61 -2.27
C VAL A 191 34.56 30.05 -0.91
N LEU A 192 33.56 29.71 -0.10
CA LEU A 192 33.78 29.15 1.24
C LEU A 192 34.62 27.87 1.15
N ARG A 193 34.36 26.99 0.18
CA ARG A 193 35.09 25.74 -0.01
C ARG A 193 36.59 25.94 -0.26
N GLN A 194 36.98 27.02 -0.91
CA GLN A 194 38.37 27.28 -1.32
C GLN A 194 39.11 28.23 -0.37
N LEU A 195 38.43 29.26 0.15
CA LEU A 195 39.05 30.33 0.95
C LEU A 195 38.70 30.26 2.44
N HIS A 196 37.52 29.73 2.80
CA HIS A 196 37.00 29.74 4.17
C HIS A 196 36.32 28.40 4.56
N PRO A 197 37.01 27.25 4.47
CA PRO A 197 36.41 25.94 4.71
C PRO A 197 35.86 25.77 6.13
N GLU A 198 36.39 26.51 7.11
CA GLU A 198 35.93 26.54 8.49
C GLU A 198 34.47 26.98 8.62
N ARG A 199 34.04 27.95 7.80
CA ARG A 199 32.66 28.46 7.81
C ARG A 199 31.63 27.43 7.34
N ILE A 200 32.04 26.47 6.52
CA ILE A 200 31.15 25.37 6.10
C ILE A 200 30.82 24.50 7.32
N GLY A 201 31.80 24.23 8.18
CA GLY A 201 31.58 23.53 9.45
C GLY A 201 30.60 24.25 10.37
N GLU A 202 30.71 25.58 10.46
CA GLU A 202 29.76 26.39 11.24
C GLU A 202 28.34 26.32 10.68
N LEU A 203 28.17 26.41 9.36
CA LEU A 203 26.87 26.34 8.70
C LEU A 203 26.20 24.97 8.84
N ILE A 204 26.97 23.89 8.85
CA ILE A 204 26.46 22.52 9.11
C ILE A 204 25.71 22.45 10.44
N GLU A 205 26.16 23.21 11.45
CA GLU A 205 25.55 23.22 12.77
C GLU A 205 24.50 24.32 12.97
N THR A 206 24.73 25.51 12.42
CA THR A 206 23.92 26.69 12.71
C THR A 206 22.78 26.93 11.74
N ASP A 207 23.00 26.65 10.45
CA ASP A 207 22.01 26.91 9.38
C ASP A 207 22.21 25.95 8.19
N PRO A 208 21.71 24.70 8.31
CA PRO A 208 21.83 23.72 7.23
C PRO A 208 21.02 24.11 5.99
N VAL A 209 20.01 24.99 6.12
CA VAL A 209 19.22 25.46 4.97
C VAL A 209 20.08 26.38 4.10
N ALA A 210 20.76 27.36 4.69
CA ALA A 210 21.66 28.24 3.95
C ALA A 210 22.82 27.47 3.28
N LEU A 211 23.37 26.46 3.96
CA LEU A 211 24.39 25.58 3.39
C LEU A 211 23.89 24.88 2.12
N VAL A 212 22.69 24.26 2.21
CA VAL A 212 22.10 23.50 1.12
C VAL A 212 21.71 24.42 -0.04
N ILE A 213 21.19 25.62 0.21
CA ILE A 213 20.96 26.63 -0.84
C ILE A 213 22.27 26.99 -1.54
N GLY A 214 23.36 27.18 -0.77
CA GLY A 214 24.70 27.43 -1.32
C GLY A 214 25.17 26.31 -2.24
N LEU A 215 24.93 25.06 -1.85
CA LEU A 215 25.23 23.87 -2.66
C LEU A 215 24.35 23.77 -3.91
N ILE A 216 23.04 23.98 -3.79
CA ILE A 216 22.12 24.00 -4.95
C ILE A 216 22.58 25.03 -5.99
N ASN A 217 22.93 26.23 -5.54
CA ASN A 217 23.42 27.29 -6.44
C ASN A 217 24.76 26.93 -7.09
N ALA A 218 25.65 26.25 -6.37
CA ALA A 218 26.93 25.79 -6.91
C ALA A 218 26.78 24.66 -7.96
N TYR A 219 25.69 23.89 -7.92
CA TYR A 219 25.44 22.72 -8.79
C TYR A 219 24.37 22.96 -9.86
N GLY A 220 24.11 24.22 -10.23
CA GLY A 220 23.21 24.52 -11.36
C GLY A 220 21.72 24.50 -11.01
N GLN A 221 21.36 24.98 -9.81
CA GLN A 221 19.99 25.14 -9.30
C GLN A 221 19.28 23.85 -8.86
N HIS A 222 19.96 22.71 -8.90
CA HIS A 222 19.48 21.46 -8.31
C HIS A 222 20.61 20.61 -7.74
N ILE A 223 20.33 19.85 -6.68
CA ILE A 223 21.25 18.84 -6.13
C ILE A 223 20.43 17.67 -5.57
N ASP A 224 20.87 16.44 -5.82
CA ASP A 224 20.25 15.27 -5.18
C ASP A 224 20.92 14.92 -3.85
N ALA A 225 20.21 14.13 -3.03
CA ALA A 225 20.68 13.77 -1.68
C ALA A 225 21.97 12.94 -1.67
N ASP A 226 22.28 12.19 -2.74
CA ASP A 226 23.50 11.40 -2.84
C ASP A 226 24.69 12.30 -3.19
N GLN A 227 24.49 13.25 -4.11
CA GLN A 227 25.47 14.29 -4.42
C GLN A 227 25.72 15.20 -3.21
N LEU A 228 24.67 15.58 -2.47
CA LEU A 228 24.79 16.35 -1.24
C LEU A 228 25.64 15.60 -0.20
N ARG A 229 25.42 14.29 -0.05
CA ARG A 229 26.24 13.44 0.82
C ARG A 229 27.69 13.39 0.37
N TYR A 230 27.93 13.24 -0.93
CA TYR A 230 29.27 13.21 -1.51
C TYR A 230 30.07 14.48 -1.23
N GLU A 231 29.42 15.65 -1.30
CA GLU A 231 30.10 16.93 -1.02
C GLU A 231 30.41 17.15 0.47
N LEU A 232 29.55 16.66 1.36
CA LEU A 232 29.69 16.91 2.80
C LEU A 232 30.47 15.82 3.54
N VAL A 233 30.45 14.58 3.05
CA VAL A 233 31.07 13.41 3.69
C VAL A 233 32.25 12.90 2.85
N PRO A 234 33.42 12.60 3.44
CA PRO A 234 33.78 12.71 4.87
C PRO A 234 34.36 14.08 5.24
N ARG A 235 34.40 15.04 4.30
CA ARG A 235 35.23 16.24 4.41
C ARG A 235 34.79 17.19 5.54
N TYR A 236 33.49 17.26 5.81
CA TYR A 236 32.92 18.15 6.81
C TYR A 236 32.05 17.39 7.83
N ILE A 237 31.45 16.26 7.43
CA ILE A 237 30.64 15.39 8.29
C ILE A 237 31.23 13.98 8.27
N GLU A 238 31.43 13.40 9.44
CA GLU A 238 31.83 12.00 9.59
C GLU A 238 30.75 11.05 9.04
N PRO A 239 31.10 9.96 8.33
CA PRO A 239 30.11 9.07 7.71
C PRO A 239 29.03 8.53 8.64
N LYS A 240 29.37 8.33 9.93
CA LYS A 240 28.45 7.88 10.99
C LYS A 240 27.41 8.93 11.39
N ASP A 241 27.72 10.21 11.24
CA ASP A 241 26.90 11.33 11.71
C ASP A 241 25.96 11.86 10.62
N TRP A 242 26.17 11.46 9.36
CA TRP A 242 25.32 11.84 8.21
C TRP A 242 23.83 11.61 8.46
N SER A 243 23.42 10.42 8.90
CA SER A 243 22.00 10.09 9.08
C SER A 243 21.32 10.99 10.11
N LYS A 244 22.05 11.34 11.19
CA LYS A 244 21.57 12.24 12.25
C LYS A 244 21.44 13.66 11.72
N TRP A 245 22.47 14.15 11.05
CA TRP A 245 22.48 15.50 10.45
C TRP A 245 21.40 15.65 9.37
N TRP A 246 21.32 14.71 8.42
CA TRP A 246 20.35 14.73 7.32
C TRP A 246 18.90 14.73 7.82
N THR A 247 18.61 14.02 8.90
CA THR A 247 17.27 14.03 9.51
C THR A 247 16.90 15.41 10.07
N ARG A 248 17.85 16.10 10.73
CA ARG A 248 17.68 17.49 11.20
C ARG A 248 17.52 18.44 10.01
N ALA A 249 18.49 18.45 9.10
CA ALA A 249 18.53 19.33 7.94
C ALA A 249 17.27 19.18 7.07
N ARG A 250 16.84 17.96 6.76
CA ARG A 250 15.62 17.69 5.99
C ARG A 250 14.36 18.26 6.65
N THR A 251 14.29 18.24 7.97
CA THR A 251 13.13 18.80 8.70
C THR A 251 13.08 20.32 8.57
N GLU A 252 14.23 20.99 8.55
CA GLU A 252 14.34 22.43 8.37
C GLU A 252 14.13 22.84 6.89
N LEU A 253 14.68 22.06 5.95
CA LEU A 253 14.49 22.27 4.51
C LEU A 253 13.01 22.22 4.12
N LYS A 254 12.24 21.25 4.64
CA LYS A 254 10.79 21.14 4.43
C LYS A 254 9.99 22.34 4.94
N ARG A 255 10.55 23.13 5.86
CA ARG A 255 9.91 24.34 6.38
C ARG A 255 10.31 25.59 5.61
N SER A 256 11.36 25.50 4.77
CA SER A 256 11.83 26.61 3.97
C SER A 256 10.92 26.78 2.76
N PRO A 257 10.29 27.95 2.57
CA PRO A 257 9.48 28.21 1.39
C PRO A 257 10.32 28.20 0.11
N ASN A 258 11.63 28.43 0.20
CA ASN A 258 12.51 28.56 -0.96
C ASN A 258 13.08 27.23 -1.46
N ILE A 259 12.80 26.10 -0.80
CA ILE A 259 13.32 24.79 -1.17
C ILE A 259 12.19 23.90 -1.66
N ILE A 260 12.36 23.34 -2.86
CA ILE A 260 11.46 22.34 -3.43
C ILE A 260 12.14 20.97 -3.31
N MET A 261 11.40 19.96 -2.85
CA MET A 261 11.91 18.60 -2.64
C MET A 261 11.09 17.60 -3.45
N GLU A 262 11.71 16.92 -4.41
CA GLU A 262 11.04 15.97 -5.29
C GLU A 262 11.69 14.58 -5.25
N GLY A 263 10.91 13.54 -5.57
CA GLY A 263 11.39 12.17 -5.62
C GLY A 263 11.44 11.45 -4.26
N ARG A 264 11.74 10.15 -4.31
CA ARG A 264 11.85 9.28 -3.11
C ARG A 264 13.24 8.68 -2.93
N SER A 265 13.98 8.45 -4.02
CA SER A 265 15.35 7.93 -3.98
C SER A 265 16.04 8.13 -5.36
N PRO A 266 16.98 9.07 -5.50
CA PRO A 266 17.34 10.08 -4.51
C PRO A 266 16.25 11.17 -4.41
N ILE A 267 16.28 11.91 -3.31
CA ILE A 267 15.49 13.15 -3.17
C ILE A 267 16.26 14.25 -3.88
N VAL A 268 15.62 14.94 -4.82
CA VAL A 268 16.17 16.09 -5.55
C VAL A 268 15.71 17.36 -4.84
N LEU A 269 16.67 18.26 -4.60
CA LEU A 269 16.45 19.57 -3.99
C LEU A 269 16.69 20.65 -5.04
N SER A 270 15.78 21.61 -5.14
CA SER A 270 15.95 22.81 -5.96
C SER A 270 15.60 24.07 -5.17
N TYR A 271 16.13 25.21 -5.62
CA TYR A 271 15.95 26.51 -4.97
C TYR A 271 15.08 27.42 -5.81
N SER A 272 14.05 28.02 -5.20
CA SER A 272 13.21 29.05 -5.80
C SER A 272 13.38 30.37 -5.02
N PRO A 273 13.88 31.45 -5.64
CA PRO A 273 14.06 32.74 -4.99
C PRO A 273 12.75 33.36 -4.47
N GLU A 274 11.66 33.14 -5.18
CA GLU A 274 10.32 33.65 -4.85
C GLU A 274 9.69 32.85 -3.70
N GLY A 275 10.09 31.58 -3.56
CA GLY A 275 9.55 30.63 -2.60
C GLY A 275 8.13 30.17 -2.97
N ILE A 276 7.78 28.95 -2.57
CA ILE A 276 6.41 28.44 -2.60
C ILE A 276 5.88 28.54 -1.17
N SER A 277 4.74 29.22 -1.00
CA SER A 277 4.05 29.21 0.29
C SER A 277 3.55 27.80 0.60
N LEU A 278 3.46 27.45 1.89
CA LEU A 278 2.86 26.17 2.30
C LEU A 278 1.46 26.01 1.68
N GLU A 279 0.69 27.10 1.65
CA GLU A 279 -0.65 27.14 1.10
C GLU A 279 -0.68 26.81 -0.40
N GLN A 280 0.30 27.30 -1.16
CA GLN A 280 0.42 26.99 -2.58
C GLN A 280 0.81 25.52 -2.81
N GLU A 281 1.80 25.01 -2.08
CA GLU A 281 2.24 23.61 -2.18
C GLU A 281 1.09 22.64 -1.90
N VAL A 282 0.38 22.87 -0.78
CA VAL A 282 -0.75 22.03 -0.38
C VAL A 282 -1.89 22.15 -1.39
N TRP A 283 -2.14 23.35 -1.94
CA TRP A 283 -3.13 23.51 -3.01
C TRP A 283 -2.79 22.69 -4.25
N GLU A 284 -1.54 22.70 -4.71
CA GLU A 284 -1.12 21.95 -5.89
C GLU A 284 -1.29 20.44 -5.66
N GLN A 285 -0.93 19.93 -4.48
CA GLN A 285 -1.18 18.54 -4.10
C GLN A 285 -2.67 18.20 -4.07
N PHE A 286 -3.49 19.09 -3.51
CA PHE A 286 -4.94 18.90 -3.42
C PHE A 286 -5.61 18.90 -4.80
N ALA A 287 -5.21 19.82 -5.68
CA ALA A 287 -5.77 19.96 -7.03
C ALA A 287 -5.34 18.84 -7.98
N ALA A 288 -4.20 18.19 -7.71
CA ALA A 288 -3.67 17.10 -8.54
C ALA A 288 -4.37 15.75 -8.30
N VAL A 289 -5.14 15.60 -7.23
CA VAL A 289 -5.86 14.35 -6.91
C VAL A 289 -7.36 14.49 -7.18
N SER A 290 -8.04 13.37 -7.38
CA SER A 290 -9.50 13.32 -7.61
C SER A 290 -10.11 12.15 -6.84
N ASP A 291 -9.82 12.09 -5.54
CA ASP A 291 -10.27 11.02 -4.66
C ASP A 291 -10.63 11.61 -3.27
N PRO A 292 -11.82 11.31 -2.72
CA PRO A 292 -12.28 11.87 -1.45
C PRO A 292 -11.34 11.60 -0.27
N GLU A 293 -10.75 10.41 -0.21
CA GLU A 293 -9.88 10.01 0.88
C GLU A 293 -8.54 10.76 0.81
N LYS A 294 -7.98 10.90 -0.40
CA LYS A 294 -6.78 11.72 -0.61
C LYS A 294 -7.01 13.18 -0.27
N TRP A 295 -8.14 13.76 -0.70
CA TRP A 295 -8.50 15.13 -0.36
C TRP A 295 -8.63 15.34 1.15
N LEU A 296 -9.30 14.43 1.86
CA LEU A 296 -9.41 14.49 3.31
C LEU A 296 -8.04 14.45 3.97
N ASN A 297 -7.18 13.50 3.57
CA ASN A 297 -5.85 13.34 4.13
C ASN A 297 -4.96 14.56 3.92
N ILE A 298 -5.02 15.20 2.75
CA ILE A 298 -4.27 16.44 2.46
C ILE A 298 -4.79 17.59 3.35
N ALA A 299 -6.10 17.79 3.41
CA ALA A 299 -6.71 18.84 4.23
C ALA A 299 -6.42 18.64 5.73
N GLU A 300 -6.57 17.42 6.26
CA GLU A 300 -6.21 17.12 7.64
C GLU A 300 -4.71 17.27 7.89
N GLY A 301 -3.86 16.89 6.93
CA GLY A 301 -2.41 17.08 6.99
C GLY A 301 -2.05 18.55 7.17
N TYR A 302 -2.63 19.44 6.35
CA TYR A 302 -2.47 20.88 6.46
C TYR A 302 -2.92 21.42 7.83
N LEU A 303 -4.11 21.04 8.29
CA LEU A 303 -4.64 21.49 9.59
C LEU A 303 -3.77 21.02 10.77
N ARG A 304 -3.26 19.79 10.72
CA ARG A 304 -2.31 19.27 11.74
C ARG A 304 -1.00 20.04 11.70
N GLU A 305 -0.51 20.38 10.52
CA GLU A 305 0.71 21.16 10.35
C GLU A 305 0.56 22.59 10.88
N GLN A 306 -0.54 23.29 10.56
CA GLN A 306 -0.83 24.62 11.10
C GLN A 306 -0.92 24.60 12.63
N LYS A 307 -1.57 23.57 13.19
CA LYS A 307 -1.62 23.36 14.65
C LYS A 307 -0.23 23.15 15.26
N SER A 308 0.64 22.40 14.59
CA SER A 308 2.04 22.20 15.01
C SER A 308 2.83 23.52 14.97
N ARG A 309 2.59 24.35 13.96
CA ARG A 309 3.17 25.68 13.80
C ARG A 309 2.55 26.75 14.72
N LYS A 310 1.49 26.41 15.48
CA LYS A 310 0.69 27.34 16.31
C LYS A 310 0.13 28.52 15.50
N ALA A 311 -0.13 28.31 14.22
CA ALA A 311 -0.69 29.31 13.31
C ALA A 311 -2.16 28.98 13.00
N ALA A 312 -2.93 30.02 12.67
CA ALA A 312 -4.30 29.85 12.21
C ALA A 312 -4.29 29.34 10.76
N PRO A 313 -5.18 28.39 10.40
CA PRO A 313 -5.34 27.97 9.00
C PRO A 313 -5.71 29.15 8.10
N ASP A 314 -5.16 29.15 6.89
CA ASP A 314 -5.46 30.16 5.88
C ASP A 314 -6.88 29.99 5.34
N LYS A 315 -7.71 31.03 5.49
CA LYS A 315 -9.13 30.98 5.11
C LYS A 315 -9.32 30.92 3.60
N ASP A 316 -8.45 31.56 2.83
CA ASP A 316 -8.56 31.59 1.38
C ASP A 316 -8.28 30.21 0.79
N LEU A 317 -7.28 29.49 1.31
CA LEU A 317 -6.99 28.10 0.93
C LEU A 317 -8.14 27.16 1.29
N LEU A 318 -8.67 27.23 2.52
CA LEU A 318 -9.78 26.38 2.93
C LEU A 318 -11.04 26.65 2.09
N HIS A 319 -11.33 27.93 1.80
CA HIS A 319 -12.37 28.31 0.86
C HIS A 319 -12.13 27.71 -0.54
N ARG A 320 -10.89 27.78 -1.03
CA ARG A 320 -10.49 27.22 -2.33
C ARG A 320 -10.68 25.70 -2.39
N PHE A 321 -10.36 24.95 -1.33
CA PHE A 321 -10.66 23.51 -1.25
C PHE A 321 -12.16 23.24 -1.34
N ARG A 322 -12.97 23.99 -0.58
CA ARG A 322 -14.43 23.82 -0.56
C ARG A 322 -15.04 24.11 -1.93
N GLU A 323 -14.62 25.18 -2.59
CA GLU A 323 -15.10 25.53 -3.93
C GLU A 323 -14.70 24.49 -4.98
N HIS A 324 -13.47 23.94 -4.89
CA HIS A 324 -13.04 22.85 -5.76
C HIS A 324 -13.91 21.60 -5.60
N LEU A 325 -14.11 21.16 -4.36
CA LEU A 325 -14.96 20.01 -4.04
C LEU A 325 -16.41 20.26 -4.47
N ARG A 326 -16.95 21.47 -4.26
CA ARG A 326 -18.31 21.83 -4.66
C ARG A 326 -18.52 21.71 -6.16
N LYS A 327 -17.57 22.19 -6.97
CA LYS A 327 -17.60 22.05 -8.43
C LYS A 327 -17.55 20.58 -8.83
N TYR A 328 -16.61 19.81 -8.25
CA TYR A 328 -16.49 18.39 -8.52
C TYR A 328 -17.80 17.64 -8.21
N VAL A 329 -18.39 17.89 -7.03
CA VAL A 329 -19.69 17.30 -6.62
C VAL A 329 -20.78 17.65 -7.62
N ALA A 330 -20.87 18.91 -8.05
CA ALA A 330 -21.88 19.34 -9.02
C ALA A 330 -21.78 18.57 -10.35
N ASP A 331 -20.56 18.27 -10.80
CA ASP A 331 -20.29 17.55 -12.05
C ASP A 331 -20.63 16.05 -11.95
N ILE A 332 -20.38 15.43 -10.80
CA ILE A 332 -20.47 13.97 -10.66
C ILE A 332 -21.74 13.48 -9.96
N ARG A 333 -22.49 14.33 -9.24
CA ARG A 333 -23.63 13.92 -8.39
C ARG A 333 -24.73 13.12 -9.10
N THR A 334 -24.90 13.29 -10.41
CA THR A 334 -25.90 12.54 -11.18
C THR A 334 -25.41 11.17 -11.62
N ARG A 335 -24.12 11.03 -11.93
CA ARG A 335 -23.50 9.79 -12.45
C ARG A 335 -22.91 8.91 -11.35
N ARG A 336 -22.37 9.54 -10.30
CA ARG A 336 -21.64 8.90 -9.19
C ARG A 336 -22.07 9.51 -7.84
N PRO A 337 -23.33 9.31 -7.42
CA PRO A 337 -23.91 10.00 -6.27
C PRO A 337 -23.23 9.67 -4.94
N SER A 338 -22.81 8.42 -4.69
CA SER A 338 -22.11 8.05 -3.46
C SER A 338 -20.74 8.71 -3.33
N GLU A 339 -19.98 8.80 -4.43
CA GLU A 339 -18.69 9.49 -4.48
C GLU A 339 -18.88 11.00 -4.29
N ALA A 340 -19.90 11.57 -4.92
CA ALA A 340 -20.29 12.96 -4.74
C ALA A 340 -20.66 13.25 -3.27
N PHE A 341 -21.39 12.35 -2.62
CA PHE A 341 -21.72 12.45 -1.20
C PHE A 341 -20.45 12.39 -0.33
N ALA A 342 -19.51 11.50 -0.62
CA ALA A 342 -18.22 11.44 0.07
C ALA A 342 -17.44 12.77 -0.06
N CYS A 343 -17.36 13.35 -1.25
CA CYS A 343 -16.73 14.65 -1.48
C CYS A 343 -17.42 15.78 -0.70
N ALA A 344 -18.75 15.76 -0.65
CA ALA A 344 -19.52 16.74 0.11
C ALA A 344 -19.25 16.63 1.62
N LEU A 345 -19.04 15.42 2.15
CA LEU A 345 -18.62 15.20 3.54
C LEU A 345 -17.21 15.75 3.81
N VAL A 346 -16.28 15.59 2.87
CA VAL A 346 -14.94 16.19 2.98
C VAL A 346 -15.04 17.72 3.04
N ALA A 347 -15.85 18.33 2.17
CA ALA A 347 -16.07 19.78 2.21
C ALA A 347 -16.69 20.24 3.54
N ALA A 348 -17.59 19.45 4.12
CA ALA A 348 -18.18 19.72 5.44
C ALA A 348 -17.14 19.62 6.57
N GLU A 349 -16.20 18.67 6.52
CA GLU A 349 -15.12 18.59 7.50
C GLU A 349 -14.19 19.80 7.43
N ILE A 350 -13.89 20.28 6.23
CA ILE A 350 -13.09 21.49 6.02
C ILE A 350 -13.82 22.71 6.60
N ALA A 351 -15.12 22.88 6.31
CA ALA A 351 -15.92 23.99 6.85
C ALA A 351 -15.98 23.97 8.39
N ARG A 352 -16.11 22.76 8.98
CA ARG A 352 -16.13 22.59 10.43
C ARG A 352 -14.81 23.03 11.09
N ALA A 353 -13.68 22.85 10.42
CA ALA A 353 -12.39 23.34 10.91
C ALA A 353 -12.34 24.88 11.04
N GLU A 354 -13.18 25.59 10.29
CA GLU A 354 -13.34 27.06 10.36
C GLU A 354 -14.40 27.49 11.39
N GLY A 355 -15.07 26.54 12.06
CA GLY A 355 -16.18 26.83 12.98
C GLY A 355 -17.51 27.12 12.27
N GLU A 356 -17.62 26.85 10.96
CA GLU A 356 -18.89 26.94 10.26
C GLU A 356 -19.79 25.73 10.58
N PRO A 357 -21.12 25.92 10.65
CA PRO A 357 -22.05 24.83 10.93
C PRO A 357 -22.00 23.76 9.82
N ALA A 358 -22.06 22.49 10.23
CA ALA A 358 -21.98 21.32 9.34
C ALA A 358 -23.21 21.12 8.43
N ASN A 359 -24.20 22.03 8.48
CA ASN A 359 -25.34 22.04 7.57
C ASN A 359 -24.89 22.58 6.22
N GLY A 360 -24.44 21.66 5.36
CA GLY A 360 -24.03 21.95 4.01
C GLY A 360 -24.54 20.91 3.02
N LEU A 361 -23.94 20.92 1.83
CA LEU A 361 -24.31 20.10 0.69
C LEU A 361 -24.46 18.59 1.02
N ALA A 362 -23.65 18.04 1.93
CA ALA A 362 -23.76 16.65 2.34
C ALA A 362 -25.10 16.32 3.02
N GLY A 363 -25.57 17.20 3.91
CA GLY A 363 -26.86 17.03 4.59
C GLY A 363 -28.03 17.13 3.61
N GLU A 364 -27.98 18.09 2.68
CA GLU A 364 -28.97 18.23 1.61
C GLU A 364 -29.02 16.99 0.70
N MET A 365 -27.85 16.48 0.30
CA MET A 365 -27.75 15.27 -0.50
C MET A 365 -28.31 14.06 0.24
N LEU A 366 -28.01 13.90 1.54
CA LEU A 366 -28.51 12.81 2.34
C LEU A 366 -30.04 12.89 2.54
N ALA A 367 -30.57 14.09 2.76
CA ALA A 367 -32.01 14.34 2.86
C ALA A 367 -32.76 14.04 1.55
N ALA A 368 -32.17 14.38 0.39
CA ALA A 368 -32.75 14.11 -0.92
C ALA A 368 -32.50 12.68 -1.44
N SER A 369 -31.68 11.88 -0.75
CA SER A 369 -31.25 10.57 -1.25
C SER A 369 -32.39 9.55 -1.28
N PRO A 370 -32.60 8.83 -2.40
CA PRO A 370 -33.52 7.69 -2.45
C PRO A 370 -32.90 6.40 -1.87
N GLN A 371 -31.57 6.33 -1.72
CA GLN A 371 -30.86 5.14 -1.21
C GLN A 371 -29.75 5.53 -0.21
N PRO A 372 -30.09 6.21 0.90
CA PRO A 372 -29.10 6.74 1.84
C PRO A 372 -28.22 5.65 2.48
N ALA A 373 -28.79 4.47 2.78
CA ALA A 373 -28.03 3.36 3.35
C ALA A 373 -26.90 2.88 2.44
N ARG A 374 -27.13 2.84 1.11
CA ARG A 374 -26.11 2.43 0.15
C ARG A 374 -24.97 3.43 0.07
N TRP A 375 -25.28 4.73 0.01
CA TRP A 375 -24.26 5.77 -0.04
C TRP A 375 -23.38 5.75 1.22
N ILE A 376 -24.00 5.59 2.40
CA ILE A 376 -23.28 5.47 3.67
C ILE A 376 -22.43 4.20 3.70
N ALA A 377 -22.96 3.05 3.27
CA ALA A 377 -22.23 1.78 3.29
C ALA A 377 -20.97 1.80 2.41
N GLU A 378 -21.02 2.47 1.25
CA GLU A 378 -19.92 2.60 0.30
C GLU A 378 -18.78 3.52 0.79
N LEU A 379 -18.98 4.28 1.88
CA LEU A 379 -17.90 5.08 2.49
C LEU A 379 -16.84 4.17 3.10
N LYS A 380 -15.62 4.24 2.55
CA LYS A 380 -14.48 3.44 3.00
C LYS A 380 -13.78 4.01 4.24
N HIS A 381 -13.74 5.34 4.37
CA HIS A 381 -13.03 6.01 5.44
C HIS A 381 -13.93 6.15 6.68
N ASP A 382 -13.47 5.63 7.82
CA ASP A 382 -14.26 5.56 9.06
C ASP A 382 -14.74 6.94 9.54
N VAL A 383 -13.89 7.98 9.41
CA VAL A 383 -14.28 9.36 9.77
C VAL A 383 -15.46 9.83 8.94
N LEU A 384 -15.46 9.60 7.63
CA LEU A 384 -16.56 10.03 6.76
C LEU A 384 -17.82 9.21 7.05
N TRP A 385 -17.67 7.91 7.30
CA TRP A 385 -18.79 7.04 7.67
C TRP A 385 -19.47 7.51 8.97
N GLU A 386 -18.69 7.74 10.04
CA GLU A 386 -19.23 8.21 11.32
C GLU A 386 -19.91 9.57 11.17
N ARG A 387 -19.38 10.46 10.33
CA ARG A 387 -20.02 11.75 10.04
C ARG A 387 -21.35 11.61 9.34
N ALA A 388 -21.40 10.80 8.28
CA ALA A 388 -22.63 10.54 7.57
C ALA A 388 -23.68 9.89 8.48
N PHE A 389 -23.26 8.93 9.30
CA PHE A 389 -24.12 8.23 10.24
C PHE A 389 -24.65 9.17 11.35
N ALA A 390 -23.80 10.01 11.93
CA ALA A 390 -24.20 10.96 12.97
C ALA A 390 -25.13 12.07 12.46
N ALA A 391 -25.01 12.45 11.18
CA ALA A 391 -25.88 13.44 10.55
C ALA A 391 -27.27 12.89 10.20
N LEU A 392 -27.45 11.56 10.19
CA LEU A 392 -28.65 10.91 9.70
C LEU A 392 -29.94 11.34 10.45
N PRO A 393 -29.99 11.41 11.79
CA PRO A 393 -31.22 11.83 12.48
C PRO A 393 -31.63 13.28 12.18
N GLN A 394 -30.67 14.16 11.90
CA GLN A 394 -30.94 15.56 11.55
C GLN A 394 -31.34 15.72 10.08
N ALA A 395 -30.67 15.00 9.18
CA ALA A 395 -30.95 15.08 7.74
C ALA A 395 -32.24 14.34 7.35
N ARG A 396 -32.61 13.28 8.10
CA ARG A 396 -33.73 12.39 7.79
C ARG A 396 -34.56 12.03 9.04
N PRO A 397 -35.17 13.00 9.73
CA PRO A 397 -35.84 12.76 11.00
C PRO A 397 -37.03 11.78 10.89
N ALA A 398 -37.66 11.67 9.72
CA ALA A 398 -38.85 10.84 9.51
C ALA A 398 -38.55 9.35 9.32
N ASP A 399 -37.39 8.98 8.77
CA ASP A 399 -37.08 7.60 8.36
C ASP A 399 -35.64 7.16 8.67
N TRP A 400 -34.89 7.90 9.50
CA TRP A 400 -33.53 7.50 9.86
C TRP A 400 -33.45 6.08 10.48
N PRO A 401 -34.39 5.59 11.32
CA PRO A 401 -34.30 4.23 11.86
C PRO A 401 -34.37 3.17 10.76
N GLU A 402 -35.23 3.37 9.75
CA GLU A 402 -35.35 2.51 8.58
C GLU A 402 -34.04 2.46 7.78
N VAL A 403 -33.36 3.61 7.65
CA VAL A 403 -32.05 3.67 7.02
C VAL A 403 -31.00 2.89 7.81
N VAL A 404 -31.03 2.93 9.15
CA VAL A 404 -30.13 2.13 10.01
C VAL A 404 -30.40 0.64 9.84
N VAL A 405 -31.67 0.22 9.74
CA VAL A 405 -32.03 -1.18 9.46
C VAL A 405 -31.48 -1.61 8.09
N ALA A 406 -31.63 -0.78 7.06
CA ALA A 406 -31.10 -1.05 5.72
C ALA A 406 -29.55 -1.06 5.67
N LEU A 407 -28.88 -0.44 6.63
CA LEU A 407 -27.41 -0.49 6.76
C LEU A 407 -26.90 -1.80 7.33
N LEU A 408 -27.70 -2.54 8.11
CA LEU A 408 -27.27 -3.77 8.76
C LEU A 408 -26.65 -4.81 7.80
N PRO A 409 -27.31 -5.21 6.68
CA PRO A 409 -26.73 -6.20 5.77
C PRO A 409 -25.56 -5.66 4.93
N LEU A 410 -25.39 -4.34 4.85
CA LEU A 410 -24.37 -3.67 4.03
C LEU A 410 -23.10 -3.32 4.82
N SER A 411 -23.15 -3.43 6.14
CA SER A 411 -22.09 -2.92 7.01
C SER A 411 -21.10 -4.01 7.42
N PRO A 412 -19.79 -3.71 7.50
CA PRO A 412 -18.85 -4.58 8.19
C PRO A 412 -19.13 -4.65 9.70
N ALA A 413 -18.73 -5.75 10.33
CA ALA A 413 -18.88 -6.01 11.76
C ALA A 413 -18.34 -4.90 12.67
N ALA A 414 -17.35 -4.13 12.21
CA ALA A 414 -16.79 -3.00 12.97
C ALA A 414 -17.83 -1.91 13.29
N ARG A 415 -18.91 -1.82 12.49
CA ARG A 415 -19.97 -0.82 12.64
C ARG A 415 -21.16 -1.33 13.46
N PHE A 416 -21.24 -2.63 13.75
CA PHE A 416 -22.43 -3.23 14.37
C PHE A 416 -22.72 -2.71 15.77
N ASP A 417 -21.70 -2.46 16.61
CA ASP A 417 -21.91 -1.85 17.94
C ASP A 417 -22.60 -0.48 17.80
N ARG A 418 -22.20 0.31 16.80
CA ARG A 418 -22.75 1.65 16.54
C ARG A 418 -24.19 1.57 16.00
N LEU A 419 -24.46 0.62 15.11
CA LEU A 419 -25.80 0.36 14.57
C LEU A 419 -26.75 -0.16 15.65
N ALA A 420 -26.29 -1.07 16.51
CA ALA A 420 -27.05 -1.61 17.64
C ALA A 420 -27.48 -0.51 18.61
N GLU A 421 -26.57 0.41 18.95
CA GLU A 421 -26.87 1.56 19.81
C GLU A 421 -27.96 2.48 19.20
N ALA A 422 -27.84 2.76 17.90
CA ALA A 422 -28.82 3.58 17.20
C ALA A 422 -30.20 2.93 17.13
N LEU A 423 -30.27 1.62 16.83
CA LEU A 423 -31.53 0.87 16.82
C LEU A 423 -32.15 0.74 18.21
N ARG A 424 -31.32 0.58 19.26
CA ARG A 424 -31.80 0.58 20.65
C ARG A 424 -32.44 1.91 21.00
N THR A 425 -31.77 3.01 20.69
CA THR A 425 -32.28 4.37 20.91
C THR A 425 -33.59 4.61 20.14
N ALA A 426 -33.73 4.02 18.95
CA ALA A 426 -34.95 4.09 18.14
C ALA A 426 -36.06 3.11 18.57
N GLY A 427 -35.83 2.23 19.55
CA GLY A 427 -36.78 1.16 19.91
C GLY A 427 -36.97 0.09 18.83
N ARG A 428 -36.00 -0.08 17.92
CA ARG A 428 -36.04 -1.01 16.77
C ARG A 428 -35.02 -2.15 16.88
N LEU A 429 -34.60 -2.47 18.09
CA LEU A 429 -33.59 -3.51 18.34
C LEU A 429 -34.02 -4.91 17.83
N ALA A 430 -35.32 -5.18 17.73
CA ALA A 430 -35.87 -6.42 17.15
C ALA A 430 -35.44 -6.67 15.70
N GLU A 431 -35.15 -5.63 14.93
CA GLU A 431 -34.65 -5.76 13.55
C GLU A 431 -33.22 -6.33 13.52
N LEU A 432 -32.38 -5.93 14.47
CA LEU A 432 -31.05 -6.50 14.64
C LEU A 432 -31.14 -7.95 15.15
N GLN A 433 -32.06 -8.24 16.08
CA GLN A 433 -32.28 -9.62 16.53
C GLN A 433 -32.65 -10.54 15.36
N ARG A 434 -33.55 -10.10 14.47
CA ARG A 434 -33.92 -10.89 13.29
C ARG A 434 -32.71 -11.22 12.40
N LEU A 435 -31.83 -10.24 12.18
CA LEU A 435 -30.59 -10.47 11.42
C LEU A 435 -29.65 -11.45 12.13
N ILE A 436 -29.57 -11.42 13.47
CA ILE A 436 -28.79 -12.38 14.25
C ILE A 436 -29.36 -13.79 14.03
N ASP A 437 -30.68 -13.94 14.16
CA ASP A 437 -31.36 -15.22 14.00
C ASP A 437 -31.15 -15.78 12.57
N ASP A 438 -31.33 -14.93 11.55
CA ASP A 438 -31.07 -15.27 10.15
C ASP A 438 -29.60 -15.68 9.92
N ALA A 439 -28.66 -14.95 10.52
CA ALA A 439 -27.24 -15.24 10.41
C ALA A 439 -26.85 -16.58 11.06
N LEU A 440 -27.51 -16.99 12.14
CA LEU A 440 -27.26 -18.28 12.78
C LEU A 440 -27.84 -19.44 11.97
N VAL A 441 -28.93 -19.22 11.22
CA VAL A 441 -29.52 -20.21 10.30
C VAL A 441 -28.70 -20.34 9.02
N ASP A 442 -28.19 -19.22 8.49
CA ASP A 442 -27.40 -19.19 7.25
C ASP A 442 -26.06 -18.43 7.40
N PRO A 443 -25.09 -18.97 8.16
CA PRO A 443 -23.85 -18.25 8.47
C PRO A 443 -23.03 -17.87 7.24
N VAL A 444 -23.12 -18.67 6.16
CA VAL A 444 -22.35 -18.50 4.93
C VAL A 444 -22.69 -17.18 4.24
N ASN A 445 -23.98 -16.82 4.20
CA ASN A 445 -24.45 -15.58 3.57
C ASN A 445 -24.37 -14.36 4.50
N TYR A 446 -24.17 -14.57 5.81
CA TYR A 446 -24.06 -13.51 6.81
C TYR A 446 -22.74 -13.57 7.62
N PRO A 447 -21.56 -13.47 6.97
CA PRO A 447 -20.27 -13.59 7.64
C PRO A 447 -19.97 -12.46 8.64
N GLU A 448 -20.46 -11.24 8.39
CA GLU A 448 -20.19 -10.07 9.24
C GLU A 448 -20.90 -10.13 10.60
N PRO A 449 -22.22 -10.43 10.68
CA PRO A 449 -22.88 -10.71 11.96
C PRO A 449 -22.19 -11.81 12.76
N ILE A 450 -21.85 -12.94 12.13
CA ILE A 450 -21.16 -14.05 12.79
C ILE A 450 -19.82 -13.61 13.40
N TYR A 451 -19.05 -12.82 12.66
CA TYR A 451 -17.79 -12.27 13.16
C TYR A 451 -17.99 -11.30 14.34
N TRP A 452 -19.00 -10.44 14.26
CA TRP A 452 -19.32 -9.50 15.33
C TRP A 452 -19.76 -10.24 16.61
N LEU A 453 -20.64 -11.23 16.48
CA LEU A 453 -21.06 -12.10 17.59
C LEU A 453 -19.86 -12.80 18.24
N TRP A 454 -18.95 -13.35 17.41
CA TRP A 454 -17.74 -14.01 17.91
C TRP A 454 -16.82 -13.04 18.66
N LYS A 455 -16.64 -11.81 18.16
CA LYS A 455 -15.84 -10.76 18.82
C LYS A 455 -16.44 -10.36 20.18
N GLY A 456 -17.74 -10.55 20.37
CA GLY A 456 -18.47 -10.14 21.57
C GLY A 456 -19.00 -8.71 21.42
N PRO A 457 -20.32 -8.53 21.21
CA PRO A 457 -20.96 -7.22 21.22
C PRO A 457 -20.67 -6.45 22.50
N LYS A 458 -20.37 -5.14 22.42
CA LYS A 458 -20.02 -4.34 23.62
C LYS A 458 -21.21 -4.13 24.57
N ASN A 459 -22.38 -3.83 24.00
CA ASN A 459 -23.61 -3.56 24.72
C ASN A 459 -24.70 -4.54 24.24
N PRO A 460 -24.74 -5.78 24.74
CA PRO A 460 -25.65 -6.81 24.26
C PRO A 460 -27.08 -6.72 24.86
N GLU A 461 -27.33 -5.78 25.77
CA GLU A 461 -28.62 -5.62 26.45
C GLU A 461 -29.78 -5.52 25.45
N GLY A 462 -30.79 -6.37 25.65
CA GLY A 462 -31.97 -6.48 24.80
C GLY A 462 -31.82 -7.41 23.59
N LEU A 463 -30.66 -8.04 23.40
CA LEU A 463 -30.42 -9.07 22.38
C LEU A 463 -30.30 -10.46 23.02
N THR A 464 -30.80 -11.47 22.33
CA THR A 464 -30.60 -12.88 22.65
C THR A 464 -29.41 -13.38 21.87
N LEU A 465 -28.28 -13.57 22.55
CA LEU A 465 -27.03 -14.03 21.94
C LEU A 465 -26.87 -15.55 22.15
N PRO A 466 -26.29 -16.26 21.16
CA PRO A 466 -25.93 -17.67 21.34
C PRO A 466 -24.80 -17.81 22.37
N GLU A 467 -24.73 -18.96 23.04
CA GLU A 467 -23.57 -19.32 23.85
C GLU A 467 -22.32 -19.42 22.97
N ASP A 468 -21.16 -19.05 23.51
CA ASP A 468 -19.89 -19.06 22.77
C ASP A 468 -19.53 -20.48 22.25
N THR A 469 -19.91 -21.53 22.97
CA THR A 469 -19.74 -22.94 22.57
C THR A 469 -20.65 -23.32 21.42
N ALA A 470 -21.92 -22.89 21.45
CA ALA A 470 -22.88 -23.12 20.37
C ALA A 470 -22.47 -22.37 19.10
N LEU A 471 -22.11 -21.09 19.23
CA LEU A 471 -21.62 -20.29 18.10
C LEU A 471 -20.34 -20.88 17.50
N PHE A 472 -19.42 -21.35 18.34
CA PHE A 472 -18.22 -22.05 17.89
C PHE A 472 -18.55 -23.30 17.05
N ALA A 473 -19.46 -24.14 17.55
CA ALA A 473 -19.90 -25.34 16.84
C ALA A 473 -20.56 -24.98 15.50
N THR A 474 -21.47 -24.02 15.48
CA THR A 474 -22.12 -23.53 14.24
C THR A 474 -21.10 -23.05 13.21
N ILE A 475 -20.10 -22.26 13.62
CA ILE A 475 -19.05 -21.77 12.72
C ILE A 475 -18.25 -22.96 12.16
N LEU A 476 -17.85 -23.90 13.01
CA LEU A 476 -17.02 -25.03 12.59
C LEU A 476 -17.78 -25.98 11.66
N ASP A 477 -19.01 -26.33 12.00
CA ASP A 477 -19.89 -27.17 11.17
C ASP A 477 -20.11 -26.53 9.80
N THR A 478 -20.31 -25.20 9.76
CA THR A 478 -20.45 -24.47 8.50
C THR A 478 -19.18 -24.56 7.65
N VAL A 479 -18.00 -24.41 8.24
CA VAL A 479 -16.73 -24.53 7.50
C VAL A 479 -16.55 -25.95 6.94
N VAL A 480 -16.81 -26.98 7.75
CA VAL A 480 -16.72 -28.38 7.33
C VAL A 480 -17.72 -28.68 6.20
N ALA A 481 -18.94 -28.14 6.31
CA ALA A 481 -19.95 -28.32 5.28
C ALA A 481 -19.55 -27.62 3.97
N LEU A 482 -18.93 -26.43 4.02
CA LEU A 482 -18.38 -25.75 2.83
C LEU A 482 -17.26 -26.53 2.12
N ASP A 483 -16.58 -27.43 2.83
CA ASP A 483 -15.51 -28.24 2.26
C ASP A 483 -16.03 -29.57 1.68
N THR A 484 -17.25 -29.99 2.03
CA THR A 484 -17.76 -31.35 1.74
C THR A 484 -19.11 -31.41 1.01
N THR A 485 -20.06 -30.54 1.35
CA THR A 485 -21.49 -30.72 1.04
C THR A 485 -22.16 -29.46 0.48
N LEU A 486 -21.76 -28.27 0.95
CA LEU A 486 -22.27 -26.97 0.52
C LEU A 486 -21.49 -26.44 -0.68
N THR A 487 -22.20 -26.05 -1.74
CA THR A 487 -21.63 -25.42 -2.95
C THR A 487 -22.18 -24.00 -3.14
N PRO A 488 -21.85 -23.04 -2.25
CA PRO A 488 -22.18 -21.65 -2.51
C PRO A 488 -21.34 -21.11 -3.67
N ALA A 489 -21.70 -19.92 -4.16
CA ALA A 489 -20.85 -19.21 -5.11
C ALA A 489 -19.41 -19.09 -4.55
N PRO A 490 -18.35 -19.36 -5.35
CA PRO A 490 -16.97 -19.46 -4.86
C PRO A 490 -16.46 -18.23 -4.09
N GLN A 491 -17.02 -17.04 -4.36
CA GLN A 491 -16.67 -15.82 -3.63
C GLN A 491 -17.28 -15.79 -2.23
N VAL A 492 -18.52 -16.26 -2.05
CA VAL A 492 -19.25 -16.24 -0.78
C VAL A 492 -18.56 -17.16 0.23
N GLY A 493 -18.26 -18.40 -0.18
CA GLY A 493 -17.53 -19.35 0.67
C GLY A 493 -16.12 -18.84 1.05
N ARG A 494 -15.41 -18.21 0.11
CA ARG A 494 -14.09 -17.60 0.40
C ARG A 494 -14.20 -16.44 1.41
N ASN A 495 -15.17 -15.56 1.26
CA ASN A 495 -15.39 -14.44 2.18
C ASN A 495 -15.68 -14.94 3.60
N PHE A 496 -16.57 -15.92 3.75
CA PHE A 496 -16.88 -16.53 5.05
C PHE A 496 -15.63 -17.15 5.69
N ARG A 497 -14.88 -17.99 4.97
CA ARG A 497 -13.63 -18.60 5.50
C ARG A 497 -12.63 -17.54 5.97
N ASN A 498 -12.41 -16.48 5.18
CA ASN A 498 -11.49 -15.40 5.56
C ASN A 498 -11.93 -14.68 6.83
N ARG A 499 -13.24 -14.48 7.00
CA ARG A 499 -13.79 -13.85 8.18
C ARG A 499 -13.67 -14.75 9.42
N VAL A 500 -13.93 -16.05 9.28
CA VAL A 500 -13.75 -17.05 10.34
C VAL A 500 -12.28 -17.17 10.76
N LYS A 501 -11.33 -17.22 9.80
CA LYS A 501 -9.89 -17.17 10.12
C LYS A 501 -9.54 -15.98 11.00
N SER A 502 -10.06 -14.81 10.62
CA SER A 502 -9.86 -13.58 11.39
C SER A 502 -10.53 -13.64 12.77
N ALA A 503 -11.66 -14.35 12.89
CA ALA A 503 -12.42 -14.50 14.12
C ALA A 503 -11.67 -15.37 15.13
N PHE A 504 -11.20 -16.55 14.69
CA PHE A 504 -10.52 -17.51 15.56
C PHE A 504 -9.12 -17.05 15.97
N ALA A 505 -8.40 -16.34 15.08
CA ALA A 505 -7.10 -15.77 15.42
C ALA A 505 -7.17 -14.59 16.43
N LEU A 506 -8.37 -14.14 16.83
CA LEU A 506 -8.51 -13.06 17.82
C LEU A 506 -7.82 -13.43 19.14
N ARG A 507 -6.84 -12.61 19.53
CA ARG A 507 -6.04 -12.80 20.76
C ARG A 507 -5.42 -14.21 20.81
N ASP A 508 -4.94 -14.69 19.66
CA ASP A 508 -4.23 -15.97 19.55
C ASP A 508 -5.06 -17.17 20.04
N TYR A 509 -6.26 -17.35 19.46
CA TYR A 509 -7.17 -18.47 19.74
C TYR A 509 -7.67 -18.58 21.19
N ALA A 510 -7.46 -17.56 22.04
CA ALA A 510 -7.87 -17.59 23.46
C ALA A 510 -9.36 -17.90 23.66
N LYS A 511 -10.25 -17.34 22.83
CA LYS A 511 -11.70 -17.59 22.91
C LYS A 511 -12.04 -19.01 22.46
N VAL A 512 -11.39 -19.51 21.41
CA VAL A 512 -11.52 -20.92 20.98
C VAL A 512 -11.10 -21.86 22.11
N ALA A 513 -9.94 -21.63 22.73
CA ALA A 513 -9.47 -22.42 23.86
C ALA A 513 -10.40 -22.35 25.09
N ALA A 514 -11.12 -21.23 25.29
CA ALA A 514 -12.15 -21.14 26.32
C ALA A 514 -13.36 -22.02 26.00
N CYS A 515 -13.87 -21.97 24.76
CA CYS A 515 -14.96 -22.85 24.31
C CYS A 515 -14.56 -24.33 24.44
N LEU A 516 -13.36 -24.69 24.01
CA LEU A 516 -12.84 -26.05 24.08
C LEU A 516 -12.66 -26.57 25.50
N ARG A 517 -12.50 -25.72 26.51
CA ARG A 517 -12.46 -26.16 27.92
C ARG A 517 -13.84 -26.37 28.53
N GLN A 518 -14.89 -25.82 27.92
CA GLN A 518 -16.26 -25.88 28.43
C GLN A 518 -17.06 -27.06 27.86
N ILE A 519 -16.61 -27.65 26.75
CA ILE A 519 -17.27 -28.82 26.16
C ILE A 519 -16.94 -30.09 26.96
N SER A 520 -17.81 -31.10 26.88
CA SER A 520 -17.55 -32.39 27.52
C SER A 520 -16.54 -33.21 26.71
N THR A 521 -15.81 -34.12 27.35
CA THR A 521 -14.89 -35.06 26.67
C THR A 521 -15.62 -35.85 25.57
N ALA A 522 -16.88 -36.24 25.78
CA ALA A 522 -17.68 -36.94 24.77
C ALA A 522 -17.97 -36.07 23.53
N ALA A 523 -18.23 -34.78 23.70
CA ALA A 523 -18.41 -33.83 22.61
C ALA A 523 -17.08 -33.44 21.93
N ALA A 524 -15.96 -33.55 22.64
CA ALA A 524 -14.64 -33.23 22.12
C ALA A 524 -14.08 -34.30 21.16
N VAL A 525 -14.53 -35.55 21.24
CA VAL A 525 -14.15 -36.64 20.32
C VAL A 525 -14.53 -36.37 18.86
N PRO A 526 -15.80 -36.09 18.50
CA PRO A 526 -16.18 -35.77 17.12
C PRO A 526 -15.52 -34.46 16.64
N LEU A 527 -15.35 -33.50 17.55
CA LEU A 527 -14.71 -32.22 17.26
C LEU A 527 -13.23 -32.36 16.88
N LYS A 528 -12.48 -33.27 17.54
CA LYS A 528 -11.10 -33.62 17.17
C LYS A 528 -11.03 -34.05 15.70
N ARG A 529 -11.92 -34.96 15.28
CA ARG A 529 -11.96 -35.47 13.90
C ARG A 529 -12.31 -34.37 12.89
N GLN A 530 -13.22 -33.45 13.25
CA GLN A 530 -13.56 -32.31 12.43
C GLN A 530 -12.38 -31.36 12.24
N ILE A 531 -11.66 -31.03 13.32
CA ILE A 531 -10.47 -30.15 13.28
C ILE A 531 -9.35 -30.78 12.44
N GLU A 532 -9.08 -32.07 12.59
CA GLU A 532 -8.02 -32.78 11.82
C GLU A 532 -8.28 -32.75 10.30
N ARG A 533 -9.55 -32.82 9.89
CA ARG A 533 -10.01 -32.80 8.48
C ARG A 533 -10.29 -31.39 7.95
N LEU A 534 -10.04 -30.36 8.74
CA LEU A 534 -10.35 -28.98 8.39
C LEU A 534 -9.34 -28.45 7.37
N GLU A 535 -9.74 -28.35 6.11
CA GLU A 535 -8.90 -27.78 5.04
C GLU A 535 -9.17 -26.29 4.83
N GLY A 536 -10.42 -25.85 4.98
CA GLY A 536 -10.87 -24.49 4.65
C GLY A 536 -10.20 -23.35 5.44
N LEU A 537 -9.71 -23.59 6.66
CA LEU A 537 -9.04 -22.56 7.48
C LEU A 537 -7.50 -22.53 7.34
N GLY A 538 -6.90 -23.51 6.67
CA GLY A 538 -5.45 -23.63 6.51
C GLY A 538 -4.74 -24.22 7.74
N ASP A 539 -3.49 -24.67 7.53
CA ASP A 539 -2.75 -25.49 8.50
C ASP A 539 -2.53 -24.81 9.85
N ASN A 540 -2.23 -23.52 9.87
CA ASN A 540 -1.98 -22.79 11.12
C ASN A 540 -3.18 -22.80 12.06
N ALA A 541 -4.39 -22.62 11.51
CA ALA A 541 -5.61 -22.65 12.31
C ALA A 541 -5.88 -24.05 12.85
N ARG A 542 -5.69 -25.08 12.01
CA ARG A 542 -5.82 -26.47 12.42
C ARG A 542 -4.84 -26.83 13.54
N ILE A 543 -3.56 -26.47 13.40
CA ILE A 543 -2.52 -26.73 14.41
C ILE A 543 -2.89 -26.05 15.73
N ALA A 544 -3.18 -24.74 15.71
CA ALA A 544 -3.53 -23.98 16.91
C ALA A 544 -4.78 -24.54 17.62
N MET A 545 -5.82 -24.90 16.86
CA MET A 545 -7.03 -25.52 17.41
C MET A 545 -6.76 -26.91 17.98
N THR A 546 -5.89 -27.70 17.35
CA THR A 546 -5.48 -29.03 17.83
C THR A 546 -4.70 -28.93 19.13
N GLU A 547 -3.78 -27.97 19.23
CA GLU A 547 -3.02 -27.70 20.45
C GLU A 547 -3.93 -27.21 21.58
N ALA A 548 -4.86 -26.30 21.29
CA ALA A 548 -5.86 -25.83 22.24
C ALA A 548 -6.77 -26.98 22.72
N LEU A 549 -7.17 -27.88 21.82
CA LEU A 549 -7.97 -29.06 22.17
C LEU A 549 -7.16 -30.04 23.01
N ARG A 550 -5.87 -30.23 22.72
CA ARG A 550 -4.96 -31.07 23.52
C ARG A 550 -4.75 -30.52 24.92
N ALA A 551 -4.64 -29.20 25.06
CA ALA A 551 -4.53 -28.55 26.35
C ALA A 551 -5.83 -28.65 27.17
N ALA A 552 -6.99 -28.56 26.51
CA ALA A 552 -8.30 -28.62 27.17
C ALA A 552 -8.72 -30.05 27.54
N HIS A 553 -8.43 -31.02 26.68
CA HIS A 553 -8.82 -32.42 26.79
C HIS A 553 -7.64 -33.36 26.54
N PRO A 554 -6.61 -33.37 27.41
CA PRO A 554 -5.43 -34.22 27.24
C PRO A 554 -5.81 -35.71 27.12
N GLU A 555 -6.90 -36.15 27.75
CA GLU A 555 -7.42 -37.50 27.70
C GLU A 555 -7.73 -38.03 26.29
N LEU A 556 -7.97 -37.16 25.30
CA LEU A 556 -8.17 -37.56 23.90
C LEU A 556 -6.87 -37.95 23.18
N TRP A 557 -5.72 -37.65 23.78
CA TRP A 557 -4.39 -38.05 23.32
C TRP A 557 -3.74 -39.06 24.26
N ILE A 558 -4.35 -39.32 25.42
CA ILE A 558 -4.00 -40.47 26.25
C ILE A 558 -4.61 -41.68 25.57
N THR A 559 -3.83 -42.35 24.73
CA THR A 559 -4.08 -43.74 24.40
C THR A 559 -3.98 -44.51 25.72
N HIS A 560 -5.11 -44.71 26.40
CA HIS A 560 -5.19 -45.88 27.26
C HIS A 560 -5.01 -47.04 26.29
N GLU A 561 -3.86 -47.71 26.33
CA GLU A 561 -3.75 -49.08 25.85
C GLU A 561 -4.74 -49.91 26.66
N VAL A 562 -6.02 -49.84 26.30
CA VAL A 562 -6.86 -51.00 26.41
C VAL A 562 -6.30 -51.91 25.35
N ALA A 563 -5.55 -52.92 25.77
CA ALA A 563 -5.03 -53.98 24.92
C ALA A 563 -6.21 -54.81 24.38
N LEU A 564 -7.07 -54.19 23.57
CA LEU A 564 -7.82 -54.91 22.55
C LEU A 564 -6.77 -55.47 21.62
N ALA A 565 -6.82 -56.77 21.38
CA ALA A 565 -5.90 -57.34 20.41
C ALA A 565 -6.11 -56.66 19.06
N PRO A 566 -5.09 -56.51 18.19
CA PRO A 566 -5.19 -55.75 16.94
C PRO A 566 -6.38 -56.14 16.02
N TRP A 567 -6.91 -57.36 16.15
CA TRP A 567 -8.08 -57.88 15.43
C TRP A 567 -9.43 -57.60 16.08
N GLU A 568 -9.46 -57.01 17.28
CA GLU A 568 -10.67 -56.66 18.04
C GLU A 568 -11.00 -55.16 17.98
N ASP A 569 -10.11 -54.32 17.45
CA ASP A 569 -10.38 -52.89 17.26
C ASP A 569 -11.46 -52.68 16.18
N PRO A 570 -12.67 -52.23 16.54
CA PRO A 570 -13.73 -52.01 15.56
C PRO A 570 -13.40 -50.83 14.63
N ASN A 571 -12.45 -49.97 15.02
CA ASN A 571 -12.09 -48.77 14.29
C ASN A 571 -10.87 -48.94 13.36
N THR A 572 -10.32 -50.15 13.24
CA THR A 572 -9.17 -50.42 12.38
C THR A 572 -9.46 -51.59 11.45
N LEU A 573 -9.14 -51.42 10.16
CA LEU A 573 -9.16 -52.48 9.15
C LEU A 573 -7.75 -52.77 8.68
N TRP A 574 -7.13 -53.83 9.19
CA TRP A 574 -5.84 -54.27 8.69
C TRP A 574 -5.96 -54.85 7.27
N ALA A 575 -5.10 -54.40 6.37
CA ALA A 575 -5.00 -54.88 4.99
C ALA A 575 -3.55 -54.77 4.50
N THR A 576 -3.19 -55.51 3.46
CA THR A 576 -1.88 -55.38 2.84
C THR A 576 -1.82 -54.10 2.00
N PRO A 577 -0.63 -53.51 1.79
CA PRO A 577 -0.48 -52.38 0.87
C PRO A 577 -1.08 -52.64 -0.52
N ALA A 578 -0.87 -53.85 -1.06
CA ALA A 578 -1.42 -54.27 -2.34
C ALA A 578 -2.96 -54.35 -2.34
N GLY A 579 -3.58 -54.80 -1.24
CA GLY A 579 -5.04 -54.82 -1.14
C GLY A 579 -5.66 -53.43 -0.97
N ILE A 580 -4.99 -52.52 -0.25
CA ILE A 580 -5.39 -51.11 -0.16
C ILE A 580 -5.32 -50.46 -1.54
N GLU A 581 -4.25 -50.69 -2.30
CA GLU A 581 -4.08 -50.18 -3.65
C GLU A 581 -5.17 -50.74 -4.58
N LYS A 582 -5.41 -52.05 -4.57
CA LYS A 582 -6.48 -52.69 -5.35
C LYS A 582 -7.85 -52.10 -5.02
N LYS A 583 -8.14 -51.85 -3.74
CA LYS A 583 -9.41 -51.27 -3.28
C LYS A 583 -9.54 -49.80 -3.67
N THR A 584 -8.43 -49.07 -3.68
CA THR A 584 -8.34 -47.68 -4.18
C THR A 584 -8.57 -47.64 -5.70
N ALA A 585 -8.01 -48.58 -6.45
CA ALA A 585 -8.27 -48.71 -7.88
C ALA A 585 -9.74 -49.06 -8.18
N GLU A 586 -10.37 -49.95 -7.39
CA GLU A 586 -11.82 -50.24 -7.50
C GLU A 586 -12.67 -48.98 -7.26
N ARG A 587 -12.31 -48.17 -6.25
CA ARG A 587 -12.96 -46.86 -6.00
C ARG A 587 -12.82 -45.93 -7.21
N ASP A 588 -11.61 -45.83 -7.76
CA ASP A 588 -11.32 -44.91 -8.86
C ASP A 588 -12.00 -45.34 -10.17
N GLU A 589 -12.11 -46.64 -10.43
CA GLU A 589 -12.90 -47.18 -11.53
C GLU A 589 -14.40 -46.88 -11.36
N LEU A 590 -14.93 -47.05 -10.14
CA LEU A 590 -16.32 -46.72 -9.83
C LEU A 590 -16.62 -45.23 -10.08
N VAL A 591 -15.75 -44.33 -9.63
CA VAL A 591 -15.93 -42.88 -9.77
C VAL A 591 -15.70 -42.40 -11.21
N ASN A 592 -14.59 -42.81 -11.82
CA ASN A 592 -14.14 -42.24 -13.10
C ASN A 592 -14.74 -42.93 -14.32
N VAL A 593 -15.21 -44.17 -14.20
CA VAL A 593 -15.80 -44.94 -15.30
C VAL A 593 -17.29 -45.17 -15.04
N LYS A 594 -17.63 -46.05 -14.08
CA LYS A 594 -19.00 -46.58 -13.93
C LYS A 594 -20.03 -45.49 -13.59
N MET A 595 -19.69 -44.57 -12.68
CA MET A 595 -20.58 -43.45 -12.33
C MET A 595 -20.74 -42.43 -13.47
N ARG A 596 -19.70 -42.20 -14.27
CA ARG A 596 -19.80 -41.31 -15.45
C ARG A 596 -20.65 -41.93 -16.55
N GLU A 597 -20.48 -43.22 -16.79
CA GLU A 597 -21.32 -43.98 -17.73
C GLU A 597 -22.78 -44.01 -17.28
N ASN A 598 -23.03 -44.26 -15.99
CA ASN A 598 -24.37 -44.19 -15.41
C ASN A 598 -24.98 -42.79 -15.55
N ALA A 599 -24.24 -41.72 -15.26
CA ALA A 599 -24.71 -40.35 -15.45
C ALA A 599 -25.06 -40.04 -16.92
N LYS A 600 -24.25 -40.53 -17.86
CA LYS A 600 -24.51 -40.41 -19.31
C LYS A 600 -25.80 -41.15 -19.70
N ARG A 601 -26.00 -42.39 -19.21
CA ARG A 601 -27.22 -43.18 -19.42
C ARG A 601 -28.46 -42.52 -18.82
N ILE A 602 -28.36 -41.89 -17.65
CA ILE A 602 -29.46 -41.11 -17.06
C ILE A 602 -29.82 -39.93 -17.96
N GLY A 603 -28.81 -39.23 -18.52
CA GLY A 603 -29.03 -38.12 -19.46
C GLY A 603 -29.67 -38.55 -20.78
N GLU A 604 -29.21 -39.67 -21.36
CA GLU A 604 -29.76 -40.26 -22.59
C GLU A 604 -31.20 -40.76 -22.38
N ALA A 605 -31.45 -41.49 -21.29
CA ALA A 605 -32.80 -41.95 -20.94
C ALA A 605 -33.75 -40.79 -20.58
N GLY A 606 -33.24 -39.72 -19.97
CA GLY A 606 -34.01 -38.53 -19.63
C GLY A 606 -34.41 -37.67 -20.82
N ALA A 607 -33.71 -37.80 -21.96
CA ALA A 607 -34.03 -37.09 -23.20
C ALA A 607 -35.20 -37.73 -23.99
N LEU A 608 -35.62 -38.95 -23.63
CA LEU A 608 -36.62 -39.75 -24.35
C LEU A 608 -38.09 -39.45 -24.01
N GLY A 609 -38.40 -38.33 -23.35
CA GLY A 609 -39.78 -37.94 -23.05
C GLY A 609 -40.27 -38.51 -21.71
N ASP A 610 -41.50 -39.02 -21.66
CA ASP A 610 -42.24 -39.29 -20.40
C ASP A 610 -41.45 -40.15 -19.40
N LEU A 611 -40.91 -39.49 -18.37
CA LEU A 611 -40.02 -40.06 -17.35
C LEU A 611 -40.75 -41.02 -16.40
N SER A 612 -42.08 -40.99 -16.35
CA SER A 612 -42.88 -41.77 -15.39
C SER A 612 -43.02 -43.24 -15.80
N GLU A 613 -42.96 -43.53 -17.11
CA GLU A 613 -43.07 -44.88 -17.69
C GLU A 613 -41.73 -45.45 -18.18
N ASN A 614 -40.67 -44.63 -18.26
CA ASN A 614 -39.37 -45.06 -18.79
C ASN A 614 -38.64 -46.02 -17.83
N SER A 615 -38.67 -47.32 -18.15
CA SER A 615 -38.01 -48.39 -17.39
C SER A 615 -36.48 -48.27 -17.38
N GLU A 616 -35.88 -47.79 -18.48
CA GLU A 616 -34.43 -47.56 -18.54
C GLU A 616 -33.99 -46.42 -17.62
N TYR A 617 -34.81 -45.38 -17.48
CA TYR A 617 -34.56 -44.28 -16.55
C TYR A 617 -34.63 -44.75 -15.08
N LYS A 618 -35.64 -45.57 -14.74
CA LYS A 618 -35.76 -46.17 -13.39
C LYS A 618 -34.59 -47.08 -13.06
N PHE A 619 -34.21 -47.96 -13.98
CA PHE A 619 -33.04 -48.83 -13.82
C PHE A 619 -31.74 -48.04 -13.66
N ALA A 620 -31.56 -46.96 -14.42
CA ALA A 620 -30.38 -46.11 -14.30
C ALA A 620 -30.31 -45.37 -12.95
N LEU A 621 -31.45 -45.00 -12.36
CA LEU A 621 -31.52 -44.44 -11.01
C LEU A 621 -31.21 -45.47 -9.92
N GLU A 622 -31.73 -46.69 -10.04
CA GLU A 622 -31.41 -47.79 -9.12
C GLU A 622 -29.91 -48.12 -9.15
N GLU A 623 -29.33 -48.20 -10.35
CA GLU A 623 -27.90 -48.41 -10.55
C GLU A 623 -27.08 -47.25 -9.95
N ARG A 624 -27.54 -46.00 -10.08
CA ARG A 624 -26.88 -44.85 -9.44
C ARG A 624 -26.82 -45.00 -7.92
N ASP A 625 -27.94 -45.39 -7.32
CA ASP A 625 -28.06 -45.50 -5.86
C ASP A 625 -27.24 -46.70 -5.35
N PHE A 626 -27.20 -47.81 -6.10
CA PHE A 626 -26.30 -48.93 -5.85
C PHE A 626 -24.81 -48.52 -5.92
N LEU A 627 -24.39 -47.83 -6.99
CA LEU A 627 -23.02 -47.35 -7.15
C LEU A 627 -22.62 -46.38 -6.03
N ARG A 628 -23.54 -45.51 -5.58
CA ARG A 628 -23.32 -44.59 -4.46
C ARG A 628 -23.17 -45.33 -3.13
N ALA A 629 -24.04 -46.29 -2.84
CA ALA A 629 -23.94 -47.11 -1.64
C ALA A 629 -22.61 -47.89 -1.62
N ARG A 630 -22.22 -48.45 -2.77
CA ARG A 630 -20.93 -49.14 -2.92
C ARG A 630 -19.74 -48.21 -2.71
N LEU A 631 -19.76 -47.01 -3.28
CA LEU A 631 -18.71 -46.01 -3.09
C LEU A 631 -18.60 -45.57 -1.62
N ALA A 632 -19.74 -45.32 -0.97
CA ALA A 632 -19.77 -44.97 0.45
C ALA A 632 -19.17 -46.07 1.32
N GLN A 633 -19.50 -47.34 1.05
CA GLN A 633 -18.91 -48.49 1.75
C GLN A 633 -17.40 -48.57 1.53
N ILE A 634 -16.92 -48.46 0.27
CA ILE A 634 -15.49 -48.53 -0.03
C ILE A 634 -14.71 -47.38 0.63
N ASN A 635 -15.25 -46.16 0.60
CA ASN A 635 -14.63 -45.02 1.26
C ASN A 635 -14.62 -45.18 2.78
N HIS A 636 -15.69 -45.73 3.36
CA HIS A 636 -15.73 -46.07 4.78
C HIS A 636 -14.64 -47.09 5.13
N ASP A 637 -14.56 -48.20 4.39
CA ASP A 637 -13.56 -49.25 4.63
C ASP A 637 -12.13 -48.71 4.46
N LEU A 638 -11.85 -47.93 3.41
CA LEU A 638 -10.55 -47.29 3.18
C LEU A 638 -10.19 -46.28 4.29
N SER A 639 -11.17 -45.57 4.85
CA SER A 639 -10.92 -44.61 5.94
C SER A 639 -10.47 -45.25 7.25
N MET A 640 -10.78 -46.54 7.41
CA MET A 640 -10.39 -47.35 8.57
C MET A 640 -9.16 -48.22 8.27
N ALA A 641 -8.72 -48.28 7.02
CA ALA A 641 -7.68 -49.19 6.57
C ALA A 641 -6.30 -48.80 7.13
N ARG A 642 -5.58 -49.78 7.69
CA ARG A 642 -4.18 -49.65 8.07
C ARG A 642 -3.32 -50.69 7.36
N PRO A 643 -2.19 -50.27 6.76
CA PRO A 643 -1.28 -51.21 6.09
C PRO A 643 -0.62 -52.13 7.12
N LEU A 644 -0.59 -53.43 6.81
CA LEU A 644 0.12 -54.44 7.59
C LEU A 644 1.46 -54.77 6.91
N SER A 645 2.56 -54.56 7.63
CA SER A 645 3.92 -54.86 7.14
C SER A 645 4.33 -56.28 7.50
N PRO A 646 5.15 -56.97 6.68
CA PRO A 646 5.62 -58.32 7.00
C PRO A 646 6.34 -58.42 8.36
N SER A 647 7.08 -57.38 8.75
CA SER A 647 7.79 -57.31 10.04
C SER A 647 6.86 -57.18 11.25
N GLU A 648 5.60 -56.82 11.06
CA GLU A 648 4.60 -56.60 12.12
C GLU A 648 3.77 -57.87 12.41
N VAL A 649 3.92 -58.92 11.59
CA VAL A 649 3.19 -60.19 11.75
C VAL A 649 3.85 -61.05 12.82
N ALA A 650 3.12 -61.24 13.93
CA ALA A 650 3.52 -62.15 14.99
C ALA A 650 3.26 -63.62 14.59
N THR A 651 4.29 -64.46 14.62
CA THR A 651 4.20 -65.90 14.30
C THR A 651 4.16 -66.82 15.52
N HIS A 652 4.25 -66.28 16.73
CA HIS A 652 4.19 -67.06 17.97
C HIS A 652 2.75 -67.40 18.43
N HIS A 653 1.76 -66.74 17.84
CA HIS A 653 0.33 -67.04 17.97
C HIS A 653 -0.38 -66.67 16.66
N VAL A 654 -1.58 -67.21 16.45
CA VAL A 654 -2.38 -66.90 15.26
C VAL A 654 -2.82 -65.44 15.34
N SER A 655 -2.35 -64.63 14.40
CA SER A 655 -2.61 -63.20 14.31
C SER A 655 -2.92 -62.78 12.87
N ILE A 656 -3.24 -61.51 12.66
CA ILE A 656 -3.47 -60.98 11.30
C ILE A 656 -2.16 -61.07 10.50
N GLY A 657 -2.22 -61.60 9.28
CA GLY A 657 -1.06 -61.82 8.42
C GLY A 657 -0.44 -63.22 8.57
N THR A 658 -1.02 -64.12 9.37
CA THR A 658 -0.48 -65.47 9.57
C THR A 658 -1.06 -66.51 8.60
N ARG A 659 -0.24 -67.51 8.25
CA ARG A 659 -0.63 -68.74 7.58
C ARG A 659 -0.59 -69.87 8.61
N VAL A 660 -1.73 -70.53 8.81
CA VAL A 660 -1.92 -71.51 9.88
C VAL A 660 -2.19 -72.88 9.27
N THR A 661 -1.39 -73.89 9.67
CA THR A 661 -1.64 -75.28 9.31
C THR A 661 -2.39 -75.98 10.44
N LEU A 662 -3.53 -76.58 10.12
CA LEU A 662 -4.42 -77.28 11.04
C LEU A 662 -4.44 -78.77 10.72
N ARG A 663 -4.53 -79.61 11.76
CA ARG A 663 -4.71 -81.05 11.65
C ARG A 663 -5.95 -81.49 12.44
N GLU A 664 -6.77 -82.33 11.84
CA GLU A 664 -7.95 -82.90 12.48
C GLU A 664 -7.54 -83.89 13.60
N SER A 665 -8.20 -83.82 14.76
CA SER A 665 -7.81 -84.57 15.97
C SER A 665 -8.35 -86.01 16.01
N ASP A 666 -9.09 -86.46 14.99
CA ASP A 666 -9.85 -87.71 14.95
C ASP A 666 -9.06 -88.93 14.40
N GLY A 667 -7.81 -89.13 14.85
CA GLY A 667 -7.11 -90.43 14.73
C GLY A 667 -6.80 -90.99 13.32
N SER A 668 -7.24 -90.36 12.22
CA SER A 668 -6.96 -90.79 10.83
C SER A 668 -5.72 -90.13 10.21
N GLY A 669 -5.14 -89.13 10.88
CA GLY A 669 -3.77 -88.65 10.69
C GLY A 669 -3.37 -88.07 9.31
N THR A 670 -4.28 -87.94 8.34
CA THR A 670 -3.88 -87.66 6.94
C THR A 670 -4.47 -86.37 6.33
N ALA A 671 -5.39 -85.67 6.99
CA ALA A 671 -5.93 -84.40 6.48
C ALA A 671 -5.30 -83.18 7.20
N SER A 672 -4.36 -82.49 6.55
CA SER A 672 -3.90 -81.15 6.94
C SER A 672 -4.61 -80.06 6.12
N ARG A 673 -4.93 -78.93 6.75
CA ARG A 673 -5.57 -77.77 6.11
C ARG A 673 -4.72 -76.53 6.35
N VAL A 674 -4.57 -75.69 5.33
CA VAL A 674 -3.82 -74.43 5.43
C VAL A 674 -4.79 -73.27 5.27
N LEU A 675 -4.80 -72.35 6.24
CA LEU A 675 -5.62 -71.14 6.22
C LEU A 675 -4.71 -69.91 6.29
N THR A 676 -4.90 -68.96 5.39
CA THR A 676 -4.22 -67.66 5.45
C THR A 676 -5.18 -66.62 6.00
N ILE A 677 -4.81 -65.92 7.07
CA ILE A 677 -5.70 -65.00 7.79
C ILE A 677 -5.21 -63.56 7.56
N ILE A 678 -5.93 -62.79 6.73
CA ILE A 678 -5.56 -61.42 6.34
C ILE A 678 -6.81 -60.51 6.44
N GLY A 679 -6.70 -59.26 6.03
CA GLY A 679 -7.77 -58.29 5.89
C GLY A 679 -8.92 -58.71 4.96
N PRO A 680 -10.07 -58.01 5.04
CA PRO A 680 -11.21 -58.24 4.16
C PRO A 680 -10.93 -57.88 2.69
N PHE A 681 -9.88 -57.10 2.38
CA PHE A 681 -9.55 -56.71 1.00
C PHE A 681 -8.89 -57.84 0.19
N GLU A 682 -8.21 -58.75 0.89
CA GLU A 682 -7.50 -59.91 0.33
C GLU A 682 -8.31 -61.20 0.41
N ALA A 683 -9.45 -61.19 1.11
CA ALA A 683 -10.25 -62.38 1.36
C ALA A 683 -10.67 -63.07 0.06
N ASN A 684 -10.24 -64.33 -0.09
CA ASN A 684 -10.56 -65.22 -1.19
C ASN A 684 -10.63 -66.66 -0.66
N ILE A 685 -11.85 -67.12 -0.40
CA ILE A 685 -12.13 -68.42 0.21
C ILE A 685 -11.60 -69.57 -0.66
N ASP A 686 -11.73 -69.45 -1.99
CA ASP A 686 -11.26 -70.46 -2.94
C ASP A 686 -9.74 -70.60 -2.93
N ALA A 687 -9.02 -69.49 -2.65
CA ALA A 687 -7.57 -69.46 -2.48
C ALA A 687 -7.11 -69.76 -1.04
N GLY A 688 -8.02 -70.09 -0.12
CA GLY A 688 -7.70 -70.34 1.29
C GLY A 688 -7.32 -69.08 2.09
N ILE A 689 -7.66 -67.89 1.60
CA ILE A 689 -7.41 -66.60 2.26
C ILE A 689 -8.71 -66.12 2.92
N PHE A 690 -8.71 -66.04 4.25
CA PHE A 690 -9.87 -65.69 5.05
C PHE A 690 -9.69 -64.31 5.68
N SER A 691 -10.78 -63.55 5.72
CA SER A 691 -10.81 -62.31 6.50
C SER A 691 -10.70 -62.65 7.98
N TYR A 692 -9.84 -61.95 8.69
CA TYR A 692 -9.72 -62.06 10.15
C TYR A 692 -11.05 -61.81 10.88
N LYS A 693 -12.02 -61.10 10.27
CA LYS A 693 -13.37 -60.86 10.82
C LYS A 693 -14.34 -62.04 10.61
N ALA A 694 -13.97 -63.07 9.86
CA ALA A 694 -14.84 -64.21 9.60
C ALA A 694 -14.91 -65.17 10.82
N PRO A 695 -16.00 -65.94 10.98
CA PRO A 695 -16.21 -66.79 12.16
C PRO A 695 -15.11 -67.84 12.40
N VAL A 696 -14.53 -68.39 11.33
CA VAL A 696 -13.48 -69.42 11.42
C VAL A 696 -12.16 -68.83 11.93
N PRO A 697 -11.58 -67.78 11.31
CA PRO A 697 -10.40 -67.10 11.85
C PRO A 697 -10.56 -66.56 13.27
N GLN A 698 -11.73 -66.00 13.62
CA GLN A 698 -11.98 -65.49 14.97
C GLN A 698 -11.83 -66.57 16.05
N LYS A 699 -12.24 -67.82 15.78
CA LYS A 699 -12.02 -68.96 16.69
C LYS A 699 -10.55 -69.42 16.77
N LEU A 700 -9.71 -69.00 15.83
CA LEU A 700 -8.29 -69.33 15.75
C LEU A 700 -7.39 -68.24 16.34
N MET A 701 -7.85 -66.99 16.38
CA MET A 701 -7.05 -65.85 16.87
C MET A 701 -6.50 -66.08 18.27
N GLY A 702 -5.22 -65.76 18.46
CA GLY A 702 -4.52 -65.89 19.73
C GLY A 702 -4.02 -67.30 20.05
N LEU A 703 -4.46 -68.34 19.31
CA LEU A 703 -4.01 -69.72 19.56
C LEU A 703 -2.54 -69.91 19.21
N ARG A 704 -1.88 -70.84 19.91
CA ARG A 704 -0.48 -71.20 19.71
C ARG A 704 -0.34 -72.60 19.12
N VAL A 705 0.86 -72.91 18.61
CA VAL A 705 1.19 -74.26 18.11
C VAL A 705 0.95 -75.29 19.21
N GLY A 706 0.20 -76.35 18.90
CA GLY A 706 -0.22 -77.42 19.80
C GLY A 706 -1.58 -77.22 20.47
N GLU A 707 -2.18 -76.03 20.38
CA GLU A 707 -3.51 -75.77 20.93
C GLU A 707 -4.63 -76.26 19.99
N ARG A 708 -5.79 -76.61 20.57
CA ARG A 708 -6.92 -77.21 19.86
C ARG A 708 -8.18 -76.35 19.96
N THR A 709 -8.97 -76.29 18.90
CA THR A 709 -10.25 -75.58 18.87
C THR A 709 -11.27 -76.26 17.95
N LYS A 710 -12.56 -76.03 18.20
CA LYS A 710 -13.66 -76.56 17.38
C LYS A 710 -14.03 -75.58 16.28
N LEU A 711 -13.84 -75.97 15.02
CA LEU A 711 -14.12 -75.13 13.86
C LEU A 711 -15.38 -75.63 13.11
N PRO A 712 -16.28 -74.71 12.71
CA PRO A 712 -17.41 -75.04 11.86
C PRO A 712 -16.97 -75.06 10.39
N LEU A 713 -16.38 -76.17 9.94
CA LEU A 713 -15.94 -76.38 8.56
C LEU A 713 -16.79 -77.47 7.89
N GLU A 714 -17.09 -77.32 6.60
CA GLU A 714 -17.79 -78.33 5.78
C GLU A 714 -19.14 -78.83 6.36
N GLY A 715 -19.87 -77.94 7.06
CA GLY A 715 -21.21 -78.25 7.57
C GLY A 715 -21.27 -78.99 8.91
N GLY A 716 -20.14 -79.16 9.63
CA GLY A 716 -20.11 -79.72 10.98
C GLY A 716 -19.03 -79.08 11.88
N GLU A 717 -19.17 -79.20 13.20
CA GLU A 717 -18.11 -78.80 14.14
C GLU A 717 -17.13 -79.95 14.36
N ARG A 718 -15.85 -79.75 14.00
CA ARG A 718 -14.77 -80.72 14.26
C ARG A 718 -13.61 -80.06 14.99
N GLU A 719 -12.84 -80.86 15.73
CA GLU A 719 -11.71 -80.38 16.53
C GLU A 719 -10.40 -80.43 15.74
N TYR A 720 -9.74 -79.27 15.65
CA TYR A 720 -8.48 -79.08 14.94
C TYR A 720 -7.38 -78.64 15.89
N GLU A 721 -6.17 -79.14 15.67
CA GLU A 721 -4.93 -78.76 16.34
C GLU A 721 -4.09 -77.84 15.45
N VAL A 722 -3.52 -76.78 16.02
CA VAL A 722 -2.60 -75.87 15.32
C VAL A 722 -1.22 -76.53 15.21
N VAL A 723 -0.81 -76.87 13.99
CA VAL A 723 0.46 -77.57 13.70
C VAL A 723 1.60 -76.59 13.45
N SER A 724 1.36 -75.53 12.67
CA SER A 724 2.35 -74.48 12.39
C SER A 724 1.70 -73.13 12.19
N ILE A 725 2.45 -72.07 12.49
CA ILE A 725 2.08 -70.67 12.28
C ILE A 725 3.24 -70.00 11.56
N GLU A 726 2.99 -69.52 10.34
CA GLU A 726 3.97 -68.91 9.47
C GLU A 726 3.53 -67.48 9.10
N ASN A 727 4.48 -66.65 8.68
CA ASN A 727 4.16 -65.32 8.18
C ASN A 727 3.69 -65.42 6.72
N ALA A 728 2.42 -65.11 6.45
CA ALA A 728 1.86 -65.22 5.11
C ALA A 728 2.37 -64.13 4.15
N LEU A 729 2.95 -63.04 4.69
CA LEU A 729 3.45 -61.89 3.95
C LEU A 729 4.96 -61.97 3.66
N ALA A 730 5.66 -62.99 4.16
CA ALA A 730 7.10 -63.16 3.96
C ALA A 730 7.49 -63.66 2.56
N ASP A 731 6.56 -64.31 1.84
CA ASP A 731 6.79 -64.92 0.51
C ASP A 731 6.31 -64.03 -0.68
N GLY A 732 5.95 -62.76 -0.43
CA GLY A 732 5.54 -61.82 -1.48
C GLY A 732 6.74 -61.16 -2.19
N PRO A 733 6.66 -60.80 -3.48
CA PRO A 733 7.74 -60.10 -4.16
C PRO A 733 7.92 -58.72 -3.50
N GLY A 734 9.16 -58.40 -3.11
CA GLY A 734 9.53 -57.08 -2.60
C GLY A 734 9.39 -55.97 -3.64
#